data_AF-A0A9D6LLQ3-F1
#
_entry.id   AF-A0A9D6LLQ3-F1
#
_cell.length_a   1.000
_cell.length_b   1.000
_cell.length_c   1.000
_cell.angle_alpha   90.00
_cell.angle_beta   90.00
_cell.angle_gamma   90.00
#
_symmetry.space_group_name_H-M   'P 1'
#
loop_
_entity.id
_entity.type
_entity.pdbx_description
1 polymer ?
#
loop_
_entity_poly.entity_id
_entity_poly.type
_entity_poly.pdbx_seq_one_letter_code
_entity_poly.pdbx_strand_id
1 'polypeptide(L)'
;MSRRWESGLLFILGLVGAFFMLDSGVLALTQPAAGSPVEYRDVPLIGSRNLIWLSAQVHLIWGGFVLGVPVFAWICEIIGVTSKDEKYIKLSREFTNLLTAAFEMTAMLGAIFLFLLMVLYPKVVNFIAAIFWPTFYVYVGLFAVTTTTLYLYWSGFETMKRHKGLHLFLGFLLNLFAVAIMVVPNAWATFQASPVVLAEGMSAWEKAWTAMSNPTWIPVNVHRFIANIVLGGFICGAYAGIRYLGAKTQEEREHYDWMGYIGNFVGIFGLLPLPFAGYWLMREIYMYNQQMGITLMGGFLSWLFILQAVLIGALFLGANYYFWLGLAYRTEGGVRYRKAILGILVVLLTCFGIWLTPHSLVATIQEARAMGGAHHPILGVFGVMSAKMTVVNIMILFTFISFIMYWRAGKQETVAWAKAAKAFIVFLFVVAILGVITLGVWGYFVPAIVRINKFSVWQVLLVLFVLVTITPLVGAMLRSAKLTSRMTWGKMPVRAQYALVVNAVTVVLTMTLMGYARSASRGPWHVYGVLEDTSPYAYSPALGHAGAFMSLSTFLVCGLAVFLFWAMHRTVRYPAFSTQYFFIAPFVLWVFSLPEKALDRLQTISRREKAVLAESLPVRQVSEQPNRFPKAVAIACGFLIVFTYISYSVPQKVSLPPKKQEFDPSQIKTQAEIVKAGQMIFFGKGQCALCHTLEASESARAPNLQGVGAKLTREFIYESLTQPQAFIYMDYSASPPRPFPAKMPVINKPPVGLSEPELLAVIAFLQSLGGDVTVQPEEVKAFMPATAERGILHGN
;
A
#
# COMPACT_ATOMS: atom_id res chain seq x y z
N MET A 1 31.49 -33.17 -19.35
CA MET A 1 30.27 -32.33 -19.40
C MET A 1 28.97 -33.14 -19.42
N SER A 2 28.91 -34.37 -19.96
CA SER A 2 27.67 -35.19 -20.04
C SER A 2 27.12 -35.70 -18.70
N ARG A 3 27.97 -36.20 -17.79
CA ARG A 3 27.53 -36.70 -16.47
C ARG A 3 26.88 -35.64 -15.56
N ARG A 4 27.20 -34.36 -15.75
CA ARG A 4 26.58 -33.21 -15.02
C ARG A 4 25.20 -32.86 -15.56
N TRP A 5 24.92 -33.20 -16.83
CA TRP A 5 23.64 -32.99 -17.48
C TRP A 5 22.63 -34.06 -17.07
N GLU A 6 23.06 -35.32 -17.00
CA GLU A 6 22.25 -36.45 -16.53
C GLU A 6 21.86 -36.31 -15.05
N SER A 7 22.78 -35.89 -14.19
CA SER A 7 22.50 -35.65 -12.77
C SER A 7 21.63 -34.41 -12.52
N GLY A 8 21.71 -33.39 -13.40
CA GLY A 8 20.79 -32.25 -13.40
C GLY A 8 19.38 -32.63 -13.88
N LEU A 9 19.27 -33.47 -14.91
CA LEU A 9 17.99 -33.96 -15.42
C LEU A 9 17.32 -34.92 -14.42
N LEU A 10 18.08 -35.81 -13.79
CA LEU A 10 17.61 -36.71 -12.74
C LEU A 10 17.18 -35.97 -11.46
N PHE A 11 17.80 -34.83 -11.16
CA PHE A 11 17.39 -33.98 -10.04
C PHE A 11 16.17 -33.11 -10.39
N ILE A 12 16.02 -32.65 -11.64
CA ILE A 12 14.79 -31.99 -12.11
C ILE A 12 13.64 -33.00 -12.16
N LEU A 13 13.86 -34.22 -12.64
CA LEU A 13 12.89 -35.32 -12.58
C LEU A 13 12.61 -35.76 -11.13
N GLY A 14 13.60 -35.65 -10.24
CA GLY A 14 13.45 -35.88 -8.81
C GLY A 14 12.71 -34.74 -8.08
N LEU A 15 12.83 -33.49 -8.53
CA LEU A 15 12.08 -32.33 -8.02
C LEU A 15 10.67 -32.27 -8.59
N VAL A 16 10.48 -32.65 -9.85
CA VAL A 16 9.16 -32.88 -10.46
C VAL A 16 8.52 -34.10 -9.81
N GLY A 17 9.28 -35.16 -9.52
CA GLY A 17 8.84 -36.31 -8.72
C GLY A 17 8.50 -35.93 -7.28
N ALA A 18 9.26 -35.05 -6.63
CA ALA A 18 8.96 -34.52 -5.29
C ALA A 18 7.78 -33.53 -5.33
N PHE A 19 7.57 -32.82 -6.43
CA PHE A 19 6.41 -31.97 -6.71
C PHE A 19 5.14 -32.79 -6.89
N PHE A 20 5.21 -33.95 -7.57
CA PHE A 20 4.12 -34.94 -7.65
C PHE A 20 3.95 -35.74 -6.34
N MET A 21 5.01 -35.97 -5.56
CA MET A 21 4.89 -36.61 -4.25
C MET A 21 4.33 -35.66 -3.17
N LEU A 22 4.59 -34.36 -3.25
CA LEU A 22 3.92 -33.34 -2.44
C LEU A 22 2.45 -33.17 -2.83
N ASP A 23 2.11 -33.35 -4.11
CA ASP A 23 0.72 -33.46 -4.56
C ASP A 23 0.01 -34.65 -3.88
N SER A 24 0.66 -35.82 -3.82
CA SER A 24 0.11 -37.00 -3.11
C SER A 24 0.10 -36.89 -1.58
N GLY A 25 1.05 -36.15 -0.97
CA GLY A 25 1.16 -35.98 0.48
C GLY A 25 0.19 -34.93 1.05
N VAL A 26 -0.15 -33.91 0.27
CA VAL A 26 -1.17 -32.91 0.63
C VAL A 26 -2.59 -33.42 0.30
N LEU A 27 -2.74 -34.27 -0.73
CA LEU A 27 -4.00 -34.98 -1.00
C LEU A 27 -4.35 -36.05 0.05
N ALA A 28 -3.37 -36.50 0.85
CA ALA A 28 -3.58 -37.48 1.92
C ALA A 28 -3.99 -36.85 3.28
N LEU A 29 -3.94 -35.53 3.42
CA LEU A 29 -4.38 -34.83 4.64
C LEU A 29 -5.61 -33.98 4.30
N THR A 30 -6.78 -34.54 4.62
CA THR A 30 -8.14 -34.04 4.34
C THR A 30 -8.70 -34.42 2.97
N GLN A 31 -8.99 -35.71 2.78
CA GLN A 31 -10.13 -36.08 1.93
C GLN A 31 -11.41 -35.64 2.64
N PRO A 32 -12.20 -34.72 2.08
CA PRO A 32 -13.59 -34.59 2.49
C PRO A 32 -14.30 -35.89 2.08
N ALA A 33 -15.28 -36.30 2.88
CA ALA A 33 -16.26 -37.28 2.46
C ALA A 33 -16.83 -36.87 1.08
N ALA A 34 -16.97 -37.85 0.19
CA ALA A 34 -17.45 -37.66 -1.16
C ALA A 34 -18.77 -36.85 -1.18
N GLY A 35 -18.82 -35.77 -1.96
CA GLY A 35 -20.08 -35.13 -2.36
C GLY A 35 -20.18 -33.61 -2.31
N SER A 36 -19.18 -32.84 -1.85
CA SER A 36 -19.23 -31.37 -1.91
C SER A 36 -17.88 -30.74 -2.28
N PRO A 37 -17.84 -29.71 -3.16
CA PRO A 37 -16.60 -29.04 -3.50
C PRO A 37 -15.99 -28.39 -2.26
N VAL A 38 -14.70 -28.65 -2.02
CA VAL A 38 -13.96 -28.06 -0.89
C VAL A 38 -13.92 -26.55 -1.07
N GLU A 39 -14.54 -25.80 -0.15
CA GLU A 39 -14.56 -24.34 -0.22
C GLU A 39 -13.25 -23.71 0.29
N TYR A 40 -12.71 -24.26 1.37
CA TYR A 40 -11.50 -23.79 2.06
C TYR A 40 -10.69 -24.97 2.58
N ARG A 41 -9.37 -24.82 2.58
CA ARG A 41 -8.46 -25.76 3.26
C ARG A 41 -7.72 -25.03 4.37
N ASP A 42 -7.43 -25.76 5.44
CA ASP A 42 -6.68 -25.21 6.58
C ASP A 42 -5.25 -25.75 6.63
N VAL A 43 -4.35 -24.96 7.23
CA VAL A 43 -2.96 -25.32 7.47
C VAL A 43 -2.75 -25.42 8.97
N PRO A 44 -2.44 -26.62 9.52
CA PRO A 44 -2.19 -26.79 10.94
C PRO A 44 -1.16 -25.78 11.48
N LEU A 45 -1.34 -25.37 12.75
CA LEU A 45 -0.49 -24.44 13.52
C LEU A 45 -0.55 -22.96 13.09
N ILE A 46 -0.42 -22.67 11.80
CA ILE A 46 -0.32 -21.28 11.31
C ILE A 46 -1.69 -20.72 10.93
N GLY A 47 -2.59 -21.57 10.42
CA GLY A 47 -3.88 -21.20 9.85
C GLY A 47 -3.74 -20.66 8.43
N SER A 48 -4.66 -21.08 7.54
CA SER A 48 -4.59 -20.73 6.11
C SER A 48 -4.65 -19.22 5.86
N ARG A 49 -5.44 -18.47 6.65
CA ARG A 49 -5.57 -17.00 6.53
C ARG A 49 -4.25 -16.28 6.78
N ASN A 50 -3.52 -16.68 7.81
CA ASN A 50 -2.24 -16.07 8.18
C ASN A 50 -1.16 -16.36 7.14
N LEU A 51 -1.14 -17.59 6.60
CA LEU A 51 -0.20 -17.96 5.54
C LEU A 51 -0.46 -17.17 4.23
N ILE A 52 -1.74 -17.03 3.84
CA ILE A 52 -2.14 -16.20 2.70
C ILE A 52 -1.79 -14.74 2.93
N TRP A 53 -2.02 -14.21 4.14
CA TRP A 53 -1.64 -12.84 4.47
C TRP A 53 -0.13 -12.61 4.34
N LEU A 54 0.70 -13.47 4.96
CA LEU A 54 2.16 -13.36 4.88
C LEU A 54 2.66 -13.43 3.42
N SER A 55 2.21 -14.44 2.66
CA SER A 55 2.65 -14.64 1.27
C SER A 55 2.20 -13.48 0.35
N ALA A 56 0.94 -13.03 0.46
CA ALA A 56 0.42 -11.89 -0.28
C ALA A 56 1.22 -10.62 0.02
N GLN A 57 1.51 -10.37 1.29
CA GLN A 57 2.16 -9.15 1.73
C GLN A 57 3.63 -9.08 1.28
N VAL A 58 4.36 -10.19 1.40
CA VAL A 58 5.75 -10.29 0.94
C VAL A 58 5.82 -10.11 -0.57
N HIS A 59 4.95 -10.79 -1.34
CA HIS A 59 4.88 -10.60 -2.79
C HIS A 59 4.54 -9.15 -3.17
N LEU A 60 3.54 -8.55 -2.53
CA LEU A 60 3.06 -7.20 -2.83
C LEU A 60 4.15 -6.13 -2.64
N ILE A 61 4.93 -6.24 -1.56
CA ILE A 61 6.00 -5.26 -1.27
C ILE A 61 7.15 -5.41 -2.27
N TRP A 62 7.53 -6.64 -2.62
CA TRP A 62 8.53 -6.87 -3.67
C TRP A 62 8.05 -6.45 -5.06
N GLY A 63 6.77 -6.67 -5.37
CA GLY A 63 6.12 -6.10 -6.55
C GLY A 63 6.19 -4.58 -6.55
N GLY A 64 5.92 -3.92 -5.42
CA GLY A 64 6.07 -2.48 -5.29
C GLY A 64 7.51 -2.00 -5.53
N PHE A 65 8.51 -2.73 -5.02
CA PHE A 65 9.91 -2.41 -5.24
C PHE A 65 10.28 -2.49 -6.73
N VAL A 66 9.93 -3.59 -7.40
CA VAL A 66 10.20 -3.82 -8.84
C VAL A 66 9.47 -2.82 -9.74
N LEU A 67 8.33 -2.28 -9.29
CA LEU A 67 7.60 -1.23 -10.01
C LEU A 67 8.15 0.18 -9.75
N GLY A 68 8.72 0.42 -8.57
CA GLY A 68 9.24 1.73 -8.17
C GLY A 68 10.64 2.04 -8.69
N VAL A 69 11.55 1.06 -8.66
CA VAL A 69 12.95 1.22 -9.10
C VAL A 69 13.14 1.67 -10.56
N PRO A 70 12.41 1.12 -11.54
CA PRO A 70 12.56 1.50 -12.95
C PRO A 70 12.32 3.00 -13.20
N VAL A 71 11.42 3.65 -12.44
CA VAL A 71 11.07 5.06 -12.62
C VAL A 71 12.30 5.94 -12.43
N PHE A 72 12.99 5.76 -11.31
CA PHE A 72 14.16 6.59 -11.02
C PHE A 72 15.43 6.10 -11.71
N ALA A 73 15.56 4.81 -12.04
CA ALA A 73 16.65 4.34 -12.90
C ALA A 73 16.59 5.08 -14.27
N TRP A 74 15.40 5.18 -14.85
CA TRP A 74 15.18 5.91 -16.09
C TRP A 74 15.43 7.42 -15.94
N ILE A 75 14.94 8.06 -14.86
CA ILE A 75 15.22 9.48 -14.59
C ILE A 75 16.72 9.74 -14.44
N CYS A 76 17.44 8.89 -13.70
CA CYS A 76 18.89 8.99 -13.57
C CYS A 76 19.57 8.89 -14.94
N GLU A 77 19.13 7.98 -15.81
CA GLU A 77 19.69 7.87 -17.15
C GLU A 77 19.44 9.13 -17.99
N ILE A 78 18.21 9.68 -17.97
CA ILE A 78 17.88 10.95 -18.64
C ILE A 78 18.83 12.05 -18.15
N ILE A 79 19.01 12.18 -16.84
CA ILE A 79 19.90 13.18 -16.26
C ILE A 79 21.33 12.92 -16.72
N GLY A 80 21.82 11.68 -16.68
CA GLY A 80 23.17 11.32 -17.10
C GLY A 80 23.46 11.62 -18.58
N VAL A 81 22.51 11.30 -19.47
CA VAL A 81 22.62 11.58 -20.91
C VAL A 81 22.56 13.07 -21.21
N THR A 82 21.64 13.81 -20.57
CA THR A 82 21.45 15.26 -20.81
C THR A 82 22.55 16.12 -20.21
N SER A 83 23.01 15.78 -18.99
CA SER A 83 24.08 16.49 -18.28
C SER A 83 25.48 16.02 -18.65
N LYS A 84 25.61 14.88 -19.35
CA LYS A 84 26.88 14.19 -19.64
C LYS A 84 27.65 13.78 -18.39
N ASP A 85 26.96 13.52 -17.29
CA ASP A 85 27.53 13.03 -16.04
C ASP A 85 27.39 11.50 -15.92
N GLU A 86 28.50 10.80 -16.12
CA GLU A 86 28.61 9.35 -16.07
C GLU A 86 28.20 8.74 -14.72
N LYS A 87 28.22 9.52 -13.62
CA LYS A 87 27.79 9.04 -12.29
C LYS A 87 26.32 8.61 -12.29
N TYR A 88 25.46 9.35 -12.98
CA TYR A 88 24.04 9.02 -13.07
C TYR A 88 23.78 7.82 -13.99
N ILE A 89 24.56 7.67 -15.06
CA ILE A 89 24.49 6.51 -15.97
C ILE A 89 24.91 5.24 -15.22
N LYS A 90 26.02 5.30 -14.48
CA LYS A 90 26.49 4.20 -13.63
C LYS A 90 25.45 3.82 -12.58
N LEU A 91 24.83 4.81 -11.94
CA LEU A 91 23.79 4.57 -10.94
C LEU A 91 22.54 3.91 -11.55
N SER A 92 22.09 4.40 -12.70
CA SER A 92 20.96 3.81 -13.43
C SER A 92 21.21 2.35 -13.77
N ARG A 93 22.42 2.02 -14.23
CA ARG A 93 22.84 0.64 -14.50
C ARG A 93 22.86 -0.21 -13.22
N GLU A 94 23.41 0.30 -12.12
CA GLU A 94 23.43 -0.41 -10.83
C GLU A 94 22.01 -0.73 -10.33
N PHE A 95 21.07 0.21 -10.46
CA PHE A 95 19.67 -0.02 -10.13
C PHE A 95 18.99 -1.02 -11.07
N THR A 96 19.30 -0.98 -12.36
CA THR A 96 18.72 -1.92 -13.33
C THR A 96 19.27 -3.34 -13.13
N ASN A 97 20.54 -3.49 -12.75
CA ASN A 97 21.11 -4.78 -12.33
C ASN A 97 20.40 -5.35 -11.09
N LEU A 98 20.04 -4.49 -10.13
CA LEU A 98 19.28 -4.90 -8.95
C LEU A 98 17.84 -5.30 -9.31
N LEU A 99 17.25 -4.59 -10.26
CA LEU A 99 15.90 -4.81 -10.72
C LEU A 99 15.70 -6.19 -11.36
N THR A 100 16.65 -6.69 -12.16
CA THR A 100 16.54 -8.01 -12.80
C THR A 100 16.44 -9.13 -11.78
N ALA A 101 17.34 -9.15 -10.78
CA ALA A 101 17.30 -10.15 -9.71
C ALA A 101 16.03 -10.02 -8.84
N ALA A 102 15.59 -8.79 -8.54
CA ALA A 102 14.37 -8.57 -7.76
C ALA A 102 13.10 -8.95 -8.52
N PHE A 103 13.07 -8.76 -9.85
CA PHE A 103 11.96 -9.13 -10.72
C PHE A 103 11.70 -10.64 -10.70
N GLU A 104 12.75 -11.45 -10.86
CA GLU A 104 12.66 -12.92 -10.84
C GLU A 104 12.15 -13.43 -9.48
N MET A 105 12.72 -12.94 -8.39
CA MET A 105 12.27 -13.29 -7.04
C MET A 105 10.80 -12.88 -6.83
N THR A 106 10.39 -11.72 -7.32
CA THR A 106 8.99 -11.26 -7.24
C THR A 106 8.04 -12.18 -8.01
N ALA A 107 8.44 -12.63 -9.20
CA ALA A 107 7.67 -13.57 -10.01
C ALA A 107 7.52 -14.92 -9.28
N MET A 108 8.58 -15.44 -8.67
CA MET A 108 8.53 -16.65 -7.84
C MET A 108 7.57 -16.50 -6.65
N LEU A 109 7.68 -15.39 -5.91
CA LEU A 109 6.78 -15.09 -4.78
C LEU A 109 5.32 -14.99 -5.24
N GLY A 110 5.08 -14.44 -6.43
CA GLY A 110 3.75 -14.34 -7.03
C GLY A 110 3.17 -15.70 -7.42
N ALA A 111 3.98 -16.56 -8.03
CA ALA A 111 3.58 -17.93 -8.35
C ALA A 111 3.26 -18.74 -7.09
N ILE A 112 4.10 -18.64 -6.05
CA ILE A 112 3.86 -19.28 -4.74
C ILE A 112 2.55 -18.77 -4.13
N PHE A 113 2.33 -17.46 -4.13
CA PHE A 113 1.10 -16.85 -3.60
C PHE A 113 -0.15 -17.33 -4.36
N LEU A 114 -0.12 -17.33 -5.70
CA LEU A 114 -1.23 -17.83 -6.52
C LEU A 114 -1.50 -19.31 -6.24
N PHE A 115 -0.46 -20.13 -6.17
CA PHE A 115 -0.59 -21.55 -5.82
C PHE A 115 -1.26 -21.75 -4.45
N LEU A 116 -0.79 -21.03 -3.43
CA LEU A 116 -1.40 -21.07 -2.09
C LEU A 116 -2.86 -20.64 -2.11
N LEU A 117 -3.22 -19.61 -2.88
CA LEU A 117 -4.62 -19.20 -3.04
C LEU A 117 -5.48 -20.28 -3.71
N MET A 118 -5.00 -20.91 -4.78
CA MET A 118 -5.73 -21.99 -5.47
C MET A 118 -5.95 -23.19 -4.56
N VAL A 119 -4.96 -23.55 -3.75
CA VAL A 119 -5.03 -24.69 -2.84
C VAL A 119 -5.89 -24.38 -1.62
N LEU A 120 -5.72 -23.22 -0.98
CA LEU A 120 -6.32 -22.92 0.32
C LEU A 120 -7.67 -22.20 0.24
N TYR A 121 -7.92 -21.43 -0.83
CA TYR A 121 -9.11 -20.61 -1.03
C TYR A 121 -9.75 -20.83 -2.42
N PRO A 122 -10.05 -22.09 -2.83
CA PRO A 122 -10.60 -22.39 -4.15
C PRO A 122 -11.92 -21.66 -4.43
N LYS A 123 -12.79 -21.49 -3.42
CA LYS A 123 -14.04 -20.71 -3.55
C LYS A 123 -13.81 -19.28 -4.03
N VAL A 124 -12.83 -18.60 -3.42
CA VAL A 124 -12.49 -17.20 -3.76
C VAL A 124 -11.88 -17.11 -5.15
N VAL A 125 -10.96 -18.02 -5.48
CA VAL A 125 -10.30 -18.05 -6.79
C VAL A 125 -11.33 -18.28 -7.90
N ASN A 126 -12.22 -19.26 -7.74
CA ASN A 126 -13.26 -19.57 -8.71
C ASN A 126 -14.21 -18.37 -8.92
N PHE A 127 -14.61 -17.72 -7.83
CA PHE A 127 -15.47 -16.53 -7.90
C PHE A 127 -14.81 -15.37 -8.68
N ILE A 128 -13.56 -15.05 -8.36
CA ILE A 128 -12.82 -13.98 -9.05
C ILE A 128 -12.56 -14.35 -10.52
N ALA A 129 -12.19 -15.59 -10.80
CA ALA A 129 -11.95 -16.08 -12.15
C ALA A 129 -13.21 -16.01 -13.03
N ALA A 130 -14.38 -16.36 -12.50
CA ALA A 130 -15.64 -16.27 -13.23
C ALA A 130 -16.01 -14.84 -13.69
N ILE A 131 -15.43 -13.82 -13.05
CA ILE A 131 -15.64 -12.41 -13.41
C ILE A 131 -14.50 -11.89 -14.30
N PHE A 132 -13.26 -12.22 -13.95
CA PHE A 132 -12.06 -11.56 -14.48
C PHE A 132 -11.24 -12.39 -15.46
N TRP A 133 -11.67 -13.59 -15.86
CA TRP A 133 -10.88 -14.45 -16.76
C TRP A 133 -10.33 -13.75 -18.02
N PRO A 134 -11.01 -12.79 -18.70
CA PRO A 134 -10.44 -12.12 -19.86
C PRO A 134 -9.20 -11.28 -19.50
N THR A 135 -9.19 -10.71 -18.30
CA THR A 135 -8.07 -9.89 -17.80
C THR A 135 -6.83 -10.73 -17.48
N PHE A 136 -6.96 -12.05 -17.30
CA PHE A 136 -5.81 -12.93 -17.09
C PHE A 136 -4.92 -13.01 -18.33
N TYR A 137 -5.51 -13.06 -19.53
CA TYR A 137 -4.76 -13.00 -20.78
C TYR A 137 -4.01 -11.67 -20.93
N VAL A 138 -4.68 -10.56 -20.60
CA VAL A 138 -4.06 -9.22 -20.60
C VAL A 138 -2.89 -9.18 -19.61
N TYR A 139 -3.08 -9.72 -18.40
CA TYR A 139 -2.03 -9.77 -17.38
C TYR A 139 -0.82 -10.60 -17.83
N VAL A 140 -1.03 -11.78 -18.42
CA VAL A 140 0.05 -12.63 -18.95
C VAL A 140 0.79 -11.95 -20.11
N GLY A 141 0.06 -11.30 -21.02
CA GLY A 141 0.66 -10.53 -22.11
C GLY A 141 1.50 -9.36 -21.60
N LEU A 142 0.98 -8.59 -20.64
CA LEU A 142 1.72 -7.50 -19.99
C LEU A 142 2.95 -8.01 -19.24
N PHE A 143 2.87 -9.16 -18.58
CA PHE A 143 4.01 -9.80 -17.92
C PHE A 143 5.11 -10.15 -18.92
N ALA A 144 4.77 -10.77 -20.05
CA ALA A 144 5.73 -11.08 -21.11
C ALA A 144 6.39 -9.82 -21.66
N VAL A 145 5.61 -8.82 -22.07
CA VAL A 145 6.13 -7.57 -22.66
C VAL A 145 6.97 -6.78 -21.66
N THR A 146 6.56 -6.70 -20.39
CA THR A 146 7.33 -6.03 -19.32
C THR A 146 8.67 -6.73 -19.13
N THR A 147 8.67 -8.07 -19.08
CA THR A 147 9.89 -8.87 -18.92
C THR A 147 10.84 -8.67 -20.09
N THR A 148 10.35 -8.79 -21.33
CA THR A 148 11.16 -8.56 -22.53
C THR A 148 11.76 -7.15 -22.53
N THR A 149 10.95 -6.14 -22.23
CA THR A 149 11.41 -4.74 -22.21
C THR A 149 12.43 -4.51 -21.10
N LEU A 150 12.28 -5.13 -19.93
CA LEU A 150 13.27 -5.10 -18.84
C LEU A 150 14.62 -5.64 -19.29
N TYR A 151 14.67 -6.82 -19.92
CA TYR A 151 15.95 -7.40 -20.37
C TYR A 151 16.56 -6.62 -21.54
N LEU A 152 15.76 -6.07 -22.44
CA LEU A 152 16.25 -5.17 -23.50
C LEU A 152 16.84 -3.88 -22.92
N TYR A 153 16.16 -3.29 -21.93
CA TYR A 153 16.66 -2.10 -21.23
C TYR A 153 17.94 -2.41 -20.44
N TRP A 154 17.98 -3.54 -19.73
CA TRP A 154 19.14 -3.97 -18.96
C TRP A 154 20.37 -4.26 -19.83
N SER A 155 20.22 -5.07 -20.88
CA SER A 155 21.30 -5.37 -21.83
C SER A 155 21.72 -4.15 -22.66
N GLY A 156 20.77 -3.22 -22.87
CA GLY A 156 20.95 -1.97 -23.60
C GLY A 156 22.07 -1.05 -23.10
N PHE A 157 22.39 -1.11 -21.79
CA PHE A 157 23.51 -0.35 -21.25
C PHE A 157 24.85 -0.69 -21.91
N GLU A 158 25.01 -1.92 -22.41
CA GLU A 158 26.21 -2.33 -23.15
C GLU A 158 26.01 -2.33 -24.66
N THR A 159 24.88 -2.85 -25.14
CA THR A 159 24.63 -3.07 -26.58
C THR A 159 24.16 -1.82 -27.32
N MET A 160 23.52 -0.86 -26.64
CA MET A 160 22.91 0.33 -27.23
C MET A 160 23.66 1.64 -26.90
N LYS A 161 24.96 1.57 -26.58
CA LYS A 161 25.80 2.76 -26.28
C LYS A 161 25.76 3.86 -27.33
N ARG A 162 25.62 3.48 -28.62
CA ARG A 162 25.52 4.40 -29.76
C ARG A 162 24.09 4.88 -30.04
N HIS A 163 23.07 4.17 -29.53
CA HIS A 163 21.66 4.44 -29.76
C HIS A 163 20.95 4.88 -28.47
N LYS A 164 21.47 5.94 -27.83
CA LYS A 164 20.97 6.42 -26.53
C LYS A 164 19.48 6.75 -26.53
N GLY A 165 18.94 7.27 -27.64
CA GLY A 165 17.51 7.57 -27.77
C GLY A 165 16.63 6.33 -27.70
N LEU A 166 17.05 5.22 -28.32
CA LEU A 166 16.34 3.94 -28.26
C LEU A 166 16.39 3.35 -26.85
N HIS A 167 17.54 3.42 -26.19
CA HIS A 167 17.70 2.92 -24.81
C HIS A 167 16.82 3.69 -23.82
N LEU A 168 16.76 5.02 -23.93
CA LEU A 168 15.84 5.86 -23.16
C LEU A 168 14.37 5.56 -23.47
N PHE A 169 14.03 5.28 -24.73
CA PHE A 169 12.66 4.90 -25.11
C PHE A 169 12.25 3.55 -24.51
N LEU A 170 13.17 2.57 -24.45
CA LEU A 170 12.92 1.30 -23.76
C LEU A 170 12.73 1.49 -22.26
N GLY A 171 13.48 2.39 -21.62
CA GLY A 171 13.27 2.76 -20.23
C GLY A 171 11.89 3.39 -19.99
N PHE A 172 11.40 4.22 -20.92
CA PHE A 172 10.03 4.74 -20.89
C PHE A 172 8.99 3.62 -21.03
N LEU A 173 9.14 2.74 -22.02
CA LEU A 173 8.23 1.62 -22.26
C LEU A 173 8.18 0.67 -21.05
N LEU A 174 9.34 0.38 -20.42
CA LEU A 174 9.41 -0.42 -19.21
C LEU A 174 8.51 0.16 -18.11
N ASN A 175 8.56 1.47 -17.90
CA ASN A 175 7.73 2.16 -16.91
C ASN A 175 6.24 2.15 -17.30
N LEU A 176 5.93 2.35 -18.59
CA LEU A 176 4.56 2.30 -19.09
C LEU A 176 3.94 0.90 -18.86
N PHE A 177 4.65 -0.16 -19.23
CA PHE A 177 4.20 -1.53 -19.06
C PHE A 177 4.15 -1.94 -17.58
N ALA A 178 5.10 -1.46 -16.76
CA ALA A 178 5.09 -1.64 -15.30
C ALA A 178 3.83 -1.02 -14.65
N VAL A 179 3.41 0.18 -15.08
CA VAL A 179 2.15 0.77 -14.60
C VAL A 179 0.95 -0.06 -15.09
N ALA A 180 0.93 -0.46 -16.35
CA ALA A 180 -0.16 -1.26 -16.91
C ALA A 180 -0.33 -2.61 -16.18
N ILE A 181 0.77 -3.34 -15.92
CA ILE A 181 0.70 -4.63 -15.22
C ILE A 181 0.28 -4.47 -13.76
N MET A 182 0.56 -3.34 -13.11
CA MET A 182 0.08 -3.06 -11.75
C MET A 182 -1.43 -2.83 -11.69
N VAL A 183 -1.97 -2.15 -12.70
CA VAL A 183 -3.37 -1.70 -12.75
C VAL A 183 -4.36 -2.87 -12.80
N VAL A 184 -3.98 -3.98 -13.44
CA VAL A 184 -4.83 -5.18 -13.57
C VAL A 184 -5.09 -5.90 -12.23
N PRO A 185 -4.10 -6.38 -11.46
CA PRO A 185 -4.35 -7.03 -10.18
C PRO A 185 -4.90 -6.06 -9.13
N ASN A 186 -4.65 -4.75 -9.28
CA ASN A 186 -5.33 -3.74 -8.47
C ASN A 186 -6.83 -3.74 -8.69
N ALA A 187 -7.31 -4.04 -9.91
CA ALA A 187 -8.74 -4.22 -10.18
C ALA A 187 -9.32 -5.35 -9.35
N TRP A 188 -8.66 -6.51 -9.31
CA TRP A 188 -9.12 -7.68 -8.56
C TRP A 188 -9.14 -7.42 -7.05
N ALA A 189 -8.14 -6.71 -6.53
CA ALA A 189 -8.05 -6.36 -5.12
C ALA A 189 -9.07 -5.28 -4.71
N THR A 190 -9.28 -4.28 -5.55
CA THR A 190 -10.23 -3.17 -5.29
C THR A 190 -11.67 -3.61 -5.45
N PHE A 191 -11.97 -4.50 -6.40
CA PHE A 191 -13.30 -5.10 -6.54
C PHE A 191 -13.72 -5.87 -5.28
N GLN A 192 -12.78 -6.51 -4.59
CA GLN A 192 -13.09 -7.18 -3.33
C GLN A 192 -13.47 -6.21 -2.20
N ALA A 193 -12.98 -4.97 -2.22
CA ALA A 193 -13.27 -3.96 -1.21
C ALA A 193 -14.48 -3.10 -1.58
N SER A 194 -14.63 -2.76 -2.86
CA SER A 194 -15.72 -1.94 -3.39
C SER A 194 -16.34 -2.61 -4.62
N PRO A 195 -17.04 -3.74 -4.48
CA PRO A 195 -17.66 -4.41 -5.61
C PRO A 195 -18.74 -3.54 -6.26
N VAL A 196 -19.05 -3.85 -7.52
CA VAL A 196 -20.13 -3.20 -8.25
C VAL A 196 -21.15 -4.23 -8.70
N VAL A 197 -22.39 -3.80 -8.89
CA VAL A 197 -23.45 -4.67 -9.39
C VAL A 197 -23.11 -5.12 -10.81
N LEU A 198 -23.21 -6.43 -11.04
CA LEU A 198 -23.03 -7.04 -12.35
C LEU A 198 -24.39 -7.57 -12.83
N ALA A 199 -25.03 -6.84 -13.75
CA ALA A 199 -26.27 -7.25 -14.41
C ALA A 199 -26.16 -8.59 -15.17
N GLU A 200 -27.29 -9.27 -15.30
CA GLU A 200 -27.42 -10.49 -16.10
C GLU A 200 -27.29 -10.18 -17.61
N GLY A 201 -26.74 -11.13 -18.38
CA GLY A 201 -26.60 -11.02 -19.84
C GLY A 201 -25.37 -10.25 -20.35
N MET A 202 -24.55 -9.66 -19.48
CA MET A 202 -23.29 -9.03 -19.90
C MET A 202 -22.32 -10.04 -20.53
N SER A 203 -21.63 -9.62 -21.60
CA SER A 203 -20.51 -10.40 -22.14
C SER A 203 -19.36 -10.48 -21.12
N ALA A 204 -18.46 -11.44 -21.30
CA ALA A 204 -17.32 -11.61 -20.39
C ALA A 204 -16.43 -10.35 -20.29
N TRP A 205 -16.20 -9.64 -21.40
CA TRP A 205 -15.41 -8.42 -21.43
C TRP A 205 -16.11 -7.25 -20.74
N GLU A 206 -17.41 -7.06 -20.98
CA GLU A 206 -18.20 -6.03 -20.30
C GLU A 206 -18.26 -6.27 -18.80
N LYS A 207 -18.46 -7.54 -18.39
CA LYS A 207 -18.47 -7.94 -16.98
C LYS A 207 -17.14 -7.64 -16.29
N ALA A 208 -16.02 -8.01 -16.92
CA ALA A 208 -14.69 -7.75 -16.41
C ALA A 208 -14.37 -6.25 -16.34
N TRP A 209 -14.71 -5.48 -17.37
CA TRP A 209 -14.50 -4.03 -17.41
C TRP A 209 -15.33 -3.29 -16.36
N THR A 210 -16.60 -3.68 -16.21
CA THR A 210 -17.50 -3.12 -15.21
C THR A 210 -16.98 -3.41 -13.80
N ALA A 211 -16.60 -4.65 -13.51
CA ALA A 211 -16.02 -5.04 -12.22
C ALA A 211 -14.69 -4.30 -11.92
N MET A 212 -13.86 -4.08 -12.94
CA MET A 212 -12.61 -3.33 -12.82
C MET A 212 -12.85 -1.84 -12.54
N SER A 213 -13.84 -1.24 -13.18
CA SER A 213 -14.18 0.19 -13.07
C SER A 213 -14.90 0.53 -11.75
N ASN A 214 -14.42 -0.02 -10.65
CA ASN A 214 -14.94 0.23 -9.33
C ASN A 214 -14.37 1.53 -8.72
N PRO A 215 -15.06 2.15 -7.74
CA PRO A 215 -14.71 3.49 -7.26
C PRO A 215 -13.30 3.62 -6.66
N THR A 216 -12.76 2.56 -6.06
CA THR A 216 -11.45 2.60 -5.41
C THR A 216 -10.29 2.26 -6.34
N TRP A 217 -10.55 1.82 -7.58
CA TRP A 217 -9.53 1.33 -8.51
C TRP A 217 -8.48 2.38 -8.88
N ILE A 218 -8.90 3.52 -9.43
CA ILE A 218 -7.98 4.62 -9.80
C ILE A 218 -7.28 5.22 -8.58
N PRO A 219 -7.97 5.55 -7.48
CA PRO A 219 -7.32 6.04 -6.26
C PRO A 219 -6.25 5.07 -5.72
N VAL A 220 -6.52 3.75 -5.71
CA VAL A 220 -5.52 2.74 -5.31
C VAL A 220 -4.34 2.72 -6.27
N ASN A 221 -4.56 2.79 -7.59
CA ASN A 221 -3.48 2.81 -8.58
C ASN A 221 -2.55 4.00 -8.36
N VAL A 222 -3.11 5.21 -8.18
CA VAL A 222 -2.33 6.44 -7.92
C VAL A 222 -1.57 6.34 -6.60
N HIS A 223 -2.25 5.90 -5.53
CA HIS A 223 -1.61 5.72 -4.22
C HIS A 223 -0.46 4.71 -4.28
N ARG A 224 -0.67 3.56 -4.93
CA ARG A 224 0.35 2.52 -5.06
C ARG A 224 1.53 2.96 -5.92
N PHE A 225 1.29 3.65 -7.04
CA PHE A 225 2.36 4.16 -7.88
C PHE A 225 3.30 5.08 -7.07
N ILE A 226 2.73 6.04 -6.34
CA ILE A 226 3.51 6.97 -5.51
C ILE A 226 4.20 6.21 -4.36
N ALA A 227 3.49 5.31 -3.67
CA ALA A 227 4.05 4.51 -2.58
C ALA A 227 5.22 3.62 -3.03
N ASN A 228 5.15 3.06 -4.24
CA ASN A 228 6.22 2.24 -4.83
C ASN A 228 7.50 3.06 -5.05
N ILE A 229 7.39 4.33 -5.46
CA ILE A 229 8.53 5.24 -5.59
C ILE A 229 9.16 5.50 -4.22
N VAL A 230 8.35 5.73 -3.18
CA VAL A 230 8.83 5.92 -1.80
C VAL A 230 9.58 4.68 -1.31
N LEU A 231 8.98 3.50 -1.51
CA LEU A 231 9.56 2.21 -1.16
C LEU A 231 10.91 2.00 -1.86
N GLY A 232 10.96 2.18 -3.18
CA GLY A 232 12.18 2.03 -3.97
C GLY A 232 13.30 2.97 -3.51
N GLY A 233 12.97 4.27 -3.30
CA GLY A 233 13.93 5.26 -2.82
C GLY A 233 14.53 4.91 -1.47
N PHE A 234 13.70 4.58 -0.47
CA PHE A 234 14.21 4.25 0.87
C PHE A 234 14.94 2.90 0.92
N ILE A 235 14.51 1.86 0.20
CA ILE A 235 15.25 0.59 0.13
C ILE A 235 16.63 0.79 -0.53
N CYS A 236 16.69 1.53 -1.64
CA CYS A 236 17.96 1.86 -2.29
C CYS A 236 18.86 2.73 -1.39
N GLY A 237 18.27 3.65 -0.62
CA GLY A 237 18.97 4.40 0.41
C GLY A 237 19.55 3.50 1.51
N ALA A 238 18.77 2.56 2.03
CA ALA A 238 19.24 1.60 3.04
C ALA A 238 20.34 0.68 2.51
N TYR A 239 20.23 0.21 1.26
CA TYR A 239 21.30 -0.52 0.58
C TYR A 239 22.59 0.27 0.57
N ALA A 240 22.54 1.53 0.11
CA ALA A 240 23.68 2.41 0.09
C ALA A 240 24.25 2.65 1.49
N GLY A 241 23.39 2.82 2.51
CA GLY A 241 23.81 2.97 3.89
C GLY A 241 24.55 1.75 4.44
N ILE A 242 24.06 0.54 4.18
CA ILE A 242 24.74 -0.71 4.58
C ILE A 242 26.08 -0.84 3.86
N ARG A 243 26.13 -0.54 2.56
CA ARG A 243 27.38 -0.60 1.78
C ARG A 243 28.39 0.45 2.22
N TYR A 244 27.93 1.66 2.58
CA TYR A 244 28.77 2.69 3.16
C TYR A 244 29.42 2.23 4.48
N LEU A 245 28.66 1.53 5.34
CA LEU A 245 29.17 1.00 6.60
C LEU A 245 30.21 -0.13 6.43
N GLY A 246 30.17 -0.84 5.31
CA GLY A 246 31.12 -1.90 4.96
C GLY A 246 32.18 -1.51 3.93
N ALA A 247 32.23 -0.23 3.53
CA ALA A 247 33.16 0.27 2.51
C ALA A 247 34.60 0.25 3.02
N LYS A 248 35.54 -0.20 2.18
CA LYS A 248 36.96 -0.34 2.52
C LYS A 248 37.80 0.81 1.98
N THR A 249 37.35 1.43 0.90
CA THR A 249 38.04 2.55 0.26
C THR A 249 37.26 3.84 0.44
N GLN A 250 37.95 4.97 0.35
CA GLN A 250 37.32 6.29 0.38
C GLN A 250 36.40 6.50 -0.84
N GLU A 251 36.77 5.96 -2.00
CA GLU A 251 35.96 6.01 -3.22
C GLU A 251 34.63 5.26 -3.05
N GLU A 252 34.65 4.05 -2.46
CA GLU A 252 33.42 3.32 -2.15
C GLU A 252 32.53 4.12 -1.18
N ARG A 253 33.13 4.74 -0.17
CA ARG A 253 32.37 5.60 0.77
C ARG A 253 31.74 6.78 0.05
N GLU A 254 32.45 7.44 -0.84
CA GLU A 254 31.92 8.57 -1.62
C GLU A 254 30.77 8.14 -2.53
N HIS A 255 30.91 7.00 -3.22
CA HIS A 255 29.88 6.44 -4.08
C HIS A 255 28.60 6.11 -3.30
N TYR A 256 28.71 5.33 -2.22
CA TYR A 256 27.54 4.93 -1.43
C TYR A 256 26.94 6.08 -0.62
N ASP A 257 27.73 7.09 -0.26
CA ASP A 257 27.20 8.30 0.35
C ASP A 257 26.30 9.09 -0.61
N TRP A 258 26.74 9.20 -1.87
CA TRP A 258 25.98 9.84 -2.93
C TRP A 258 24.75 9.02 -3.33
N MET A 259 24.88 7.71 -3.48
CA MET A 259 23.76 6.80 -3.72
C MET A 259 22.71 6.89 -2.60
N GLY A 260 23.13 6.93 -1.34
CA GLY A 260 22.23 7.09 -0.19
C GLY A 260 21.48 8.41 -0.20
N TYR A 261 22.12 9.47 -0.67
CA TYR A 261 21.47 10.77 -0.88
C TYR A 261 20.40 10.70 -1.96
N ILE A 262 20.70 10.09 -3.12
CA ILE A 262 19.72 9.93 -4.20
C ILE A 262 18.53 9.08 -3.73
N GLY A 263 18.78 7.97 -3.01
CA GLY A 263 17.73 7.14 -2.44
C GLY A 263 16.82 7.90 -1.47
N ASN A 264 17.40 8.63 -0.51
CA ASN A 264 16.63 9.45 0.43
C ASN A 264 15.86 10.58 -0.28
N PHE A 265 16.47 11.19 -1.30
CA PHE A 265 15.83 12.21 -2.12
C PHE A 265 14.59 11.65 -2.85
N VAL A 266 14.72 10.52 -3.56
CA VAL A 266 13.60 9.87 -4.24
C VAL A 266 12.51 9.47 -3.25
N GLY A 267 12.91 8.90 -2.10
CA GLY A 267 11.99 8.53 -1.02
C GLY A 267 11.17 9.71 -0.52
N ILE A 268 11.81 10.85 -0.23
CA ILE A 268 11.11 12.07 0.19
C ILE A 268 10.23 12.61 -0.93
N PHE A 269 10.73 12.68 -2.17
CA PHE A 269 9.94 13.23 -3.29
C PHE A 269 8.65 12.46 -3.53
N GLY A 270 8.67 11.12 -3.40
CA GLY A 270 7.43 10.33 -3.40
C GLY A 270 6.59 10.51 -2.14
N LEU A 271 7.23 10.73 -0.98
CA LEU A 271 6.53 10.86 0.31
C LEU A 271 5.73 12.16 0.40
N LEU A 272 6.20 13.26 -0.22
CA LEU A 272 5.51 14.55 -0.17
C LEU A 272 4.06 14.50 -0.74
N PRO A 273 3.79 13.92 -1.92
CA PRO A 273 2.42 13.79 -2.44
C PRO A 273 1.64 12.58 -1.89
N LEU A 274 2.29 11.61 -1.24
CA LEU A 274 1.65 10.36 -0.83
C LEU A 274 0.46 10.53 0.14
N PRO A 275 0.51 11.42 1.16
CA PRO A 275 -0.64 11.67 2.03
C PRO A 275 -1.90 12.07 1.27
N PHE A 276 -1.75 12.78 0.14
CA PHE A 276 -2.88 13.19 -0.70
C PHE A 276 -3.53 12.01 -1.41
N ALA A 277 -2.72 11.15 -2.03
CA ALA A 277 -3.23 9.95 -2.68
C ALA A 277 -3.89 9.00 -1.65
N GLY A 278 -3.35 8.93 -0.43
CA GLY A 278 -3.97 8.20 0.68
C GLY A 278 -5.30 8.80 1.13
N TYR A 279 -5.37 10.12 1.25
CA TYR A 279 -6.59 10.84 1.59
C TYR A 279 -7.69 10.64 0.54
N TRP A 280 -7.34 10.77 -0.75
CA TRP A 280 -8.27 10.54 -1.85
C TRP A 280 -8.82 9.11 -1.81
N LEU A 281 -7.95 8.10 -1.68
CA LEU A 281 -8.38 6.71 -1.54
C LEU A 281 -9.35 6.52 -0.37
N MET A 282 -9.04 7.08 0.79
CA MET A 282 -9.89 6.92 1.97
C MET A 282 -11.25 7.62 1.82
N ARG A 283 -11.27 8.80 1.18
CA ARG A 283 -12.51 9.50 0.83
C ARG A 283 -13.39 8.62 -0.06
N GLU A 284 -12.83 7.98 -1.08
CA GLU A 284 -13.60 7.11 -1.99
C GLU A 284 -14.14 5.86 -1.28
N ILE A 285 -13.38 5.26 -0.34
CA ILE A 285 -13.88 4.17 0.50
C ILE A 285 -15.06 4.64 1.36
N TYR A 286 -14.93 5.82 2.00
CA TYR A 286 -15.97 6.37 2.86
C TYR A 286 -17.25 6.71 2.09
N MET A 287 -17.09 7.27 0.87
CA MET A 287 -18.20 7.60 -0.02
C MET A 287 -18.87 6.35 -0.60
N TYR A 288 -18.09 5.29 -0.84
CA TYR A 288 -18.62 4.01 -1.26
C TYR A 288 -19.44 3.34 -0.17
N ASN A 289 -18.90 3.28 1.06
CA ASN A 289 -19.59 2.71 2.20
C ASN A 289 -19.16 3.38 3.52
N GLN A 290 -20.10 4.10 4.13
CA GLN A 290 -19.86 4.82 5.37
C GLN A 290 -19.46 3.89 6.52
N GLN A 291 -20.02 2.67 6.58
CA GLN A 291 -19.69 1.71 7.65
C GLN A 291 -18.24 1.22 7.55
N MET A 292 -17.74 0.96 6.35
CA MET A 292 -16.31 0.66 6.13
C MET A 292 -15.43 1.84 6.54
N GLY A 293 -15.83 3.06 6.15
CA GLY A 293 -15.16 4.30 6.52
C GLY A 293 -15.11 4.52 8.03
N ILE A 294 -16.22 4.32 8.74
CA ILE A 294 -16.32 4.38 10.21
C ILE A 294 -15.45 3.30 10.82
N THR A 295 -15.48 2.06 10.30
CA THR A 295 -14.66 0.96 10.82
C THR A 295 -13.17 1.30 10.76
N LEU A 296 -12.71 1.91 9.67
CA LEU A 296 -11.33 2.36 9.47
C LEU A 296 -10.93 3.55 10.34
N MET A 297 -11.77 4.59 10.43
CA MET A 297 -11.40 5.89 11.02
C MET A 297 -11.91 6.14 12.45
N GLY A 298 -13.05 5.56 12.81
CA GLY A 298 -13.70 5.74 14.13
C GLY A 298 -13.87 4.44 14.92
N GLY A 299 -13.75 3.28 14.27
CA GLY A 299 -13.90 1.95 14.85
C GLY A 299 -12.60 1.41 15.45
N PHE A 300 -12.55 0.09 15.66
CA PHE A 300 -11.37 -0.52 16.28
C PHE A 300 -10.09 -0.41 15.42
N LEU A 301 -10.22 -0.35 14.08
CA LEU A 301 -9.07 -0.17 13.18
C LEU A 301 -8.49 1.26 13.22
N SER A 302 -9.15 2.23 13.83
CA SER A 302 -8.64 3.61 13.95
C SER A 302 -7.30 3.69 14.68
N TRP A 303 -7.05 2.78 15.61
CA TRP A 303 -5.75 2.67 16.30
C TRP A 303 -4.61 2.29 15.36
N LEU A 304 -4.88 1.53 14.28
CA LEU A 304 -3.88 1.30 13.24
C LEU A 304 -3.52 2.60 12.51
N PHE A 305 -4.45 3.53 12.33
CA PHE A 305 -4.15 4.84 11.74
C PHE A 305 -3.31 5.72 12.68
N ILE A 306 -3.47 5.58 14.00
CA ILE A 306 -2.58 6.23 14.96
C ILE A 306 -1.17 5.62 14.88
N LEU A 307 -1.06 4.29 14.85
CA LEU A 307 0.23 3.61 14.63
C LEU A 307 0.86 4.01 13.29
N GLN A 308 0.05 4.12 12.22
CA GLN A 308 0.49 4.61 10.93
C GLN A 308 1.03 6.04 11.02
N ALA A 309 0.35 6.94 11.74
CA ALA A 309 0.81 8.32 11.93
C ALA A 309 2.19 8.36 12.61
N VAL A 310 2.42 7.51 13.63
CA VAL A 310 3.75 7.35 14.26
C VAL A 310 4.82 6.97 13.24
N LEU A 311 4.53 5.96 12.39
CA LEU A 311 5.46 5.50 11.37
C LEU A 311 5.74 6.58 10.30
N ILE A 312 4.71 7.30 9.84
CA ILE A 312 4.91 8.38 8.86
C ILE A 312 5.70 9.55 9.49
N GLY A 313 5.43 9.89 10.75
CA GLY A 313 6.25 10.85 11.50
C GLY A 313 7.72 10.43 11.57
N ALA A 314 7.98 9.15 11.82
CA ALA A 314 9.34 8.59 11.81
C ALA A 314 10.00 8.70 10.41
N LEU A 315 9.27 8.48 9.32
CA LEU A 315 9.77 8.69 7.96
C LEU A 315 10.16 10.14 7.71
N PHE A 316 9.29 11.10 8.03
CA PHE A 316 9.59 12.53 7.87
C PHE A 316 10.80 12.94 8.70
N LEU A 317 10.85 12.56 9.98
CA LEU A 317 11.95 12.90 10.88
C LEU A 317 13.26 12.25 10.44
N GLY A 318 13.27 10.96 10.13
CA GLY A 318 14.46 10.22 9.70
C GLY A 318 15.04 10.76 8.39
N ALA A 319 14.16 11.06 7.43
CA ALA A 319 14.58 11.56 6.12
C ALA A 319 15.11 13.02 6.19
N ASN A 320 14.51 13.87 7.01
CA ASN A 320 15.02 15.21 7.31
C ASN A 320 16.34 15.15 8.10
N TYR A 321 16.42 14.28 9.10
CA TYR A 321 17.63 14.10 9.91
C TYR A 321 18.83 13.71 9.05
N TYR A 322 18.63 12.85 8.04
CA TYR A 322 19.66 12.53 7.06
C TYR A 322 20.16 13.78 6.29
N PHE A 323 19.26 14.64 5.81
CA PHE A 323 19.65 15.88 5.15
C PHE A 323 20.37 16.85 6.08
N TRP A 324 19.93 16.98 7.33
CA TRP A 324 20.57 17.83 8.32
C TRP A 324 21.99 17.37 8.66
N LEU A 325 22.21 16.06 8.77
CA LEU A 325 23.55 15.50 8.89
C LEU A 325 24.39 15.78 7.64
N GLY A 326 23.79 15.67 6.44
CA GLY A 326 24.48 16.05 5.21
C GLY A 326 24.88 17.53 5.17
N LEU A 327 24.03 18.44 5.64
CA LEU A 327 24.36 19.86 5.78
C LEU A 327 25.50 20.08 6.77
N ALA A 328 25.46 19.40 7.92
CA ALA A 328 26.45 19.58 8.97
C ALA A 328 27.83 18.99 8.63
N TYR A 329 27.88 17.84 7.93
CA TYR A 329 29.12 17.08 7.72
C TYR A 329 29.65 17.11 6.27
N ARG A 330 28.79 17.24 5.25
CA ARG A 330 29.26 17.31 3.84
C ARG A 330 29.59 18.73 3.42
N THR A 331 28.97 19.74 4.02
CA THR A 331 29.09 21.15 3.58
C THR A 331 30.06 21.92 4.47
N GLU A 332 31.08 22.52 3.86
CA GLU A 332 31.95 23.47 4.56
C GLU A 332 31.13 24.67 5.09
N GLY A 333 31.33 25.03 6.36
CA GLY A 333 30.55 26.08 7.02
C GLY A 333 29.10 25.68 7.35
N GLY A 334 28.77 24.38 7.39
CA GLY A 334 27.42 23.86 7.68
C GLY A 334 26.78 24.34 8.99
N VAL A 335 27.58 24.83 9.95
CA VAL A 335 27.12 25.38 11.24
C VAL A 335 26.08 26.50 11.07
N ARG A 336 26.15 27.27 9.98
CA ARG A 336 25.19 28.34 9.68
C ARG A 336 23.73 27.87 9.60
N TYR A 337 23.50 26.61 9.25
CA TYR A 337 22.14 26.05 9.10
C TYR A 337 21.54 25.58 10.43
N ARG A 338 22.30 25.54 11.53
CA ARG A 338 21.86 24.95 12.81
C ARG A 338 20.59 25.59 13.35
N LYS A 339 20.46 26.92 13.30
CA LYS A 339 19.27 27.64 13.79
C LYS A 339 18.02 27.28 12.95
N ALA A 340 18.17 27.25 11.64
CA ALA A 340 17.08 26.86 10.73
C ALA A 340 16.65 25.39 10.96
N ILE A 341 17.62 24.48 11.10
CA ILE A 341 17.37 23.07 11.38
C ILE A 341 16.58 22.89 12.69
N LEU A 342 16.96 23.60 13.75
CA LEU A 342 16.22 23.57 15.02
C LEU A 342 14.79 24.09 14.88
N GLY A 343 14.59 25.18 14.13
CA GLY A 343 13.25 25.70 13.84
C GLY A 343 12.38 24.69 13.09
N ILE A 344 12.92 24.06 12.04
CA ILE A 344 12.21 23.01 11.29
C ILE A 344 11.87 21.83 12.21
N LEU A 345 12.81 21.39 13.06
CA LEU A 345 12.58 20.29 14.00
C LEU A 345 11.44 20.59 14.97
N VAL A 346 11.41 21.79 15.57
CA VAL A 346 10.33 22.20 16.49
C VAL A 346 8.97 22.19 15.78
N VAL A 347 8.91 22.70 14.54
CA VAL A 347 7.67 22.68 13.76
C VAL A 347 7.24 21.25 13.44
N LEU A 348 8.16 20.39 13.00
CA LEU A 348 7.87 18.99 12.70
C LEU A 348 7.38 18.23 13.93
N LEU A 349 8.02 18.40 15.10
CA LEU A 349 7.61 17.75 16.34
C LEU A 349 6.25 18.26 16.84
N THR A 350 5.99 19.56 16.71
CA THR A 350 4.69 20.15 17.09
C THR A 350 3.57 19.64 16.19
N CYS A 351 3.78 19.65 14.86
CA CYS A 351 2.83 19.12 13.90
C CYS A 351 2.59 17.62 14.10
N PHE A 352 3.66 16.87 14.36
CA PHE A 352 3.57 15.44 14.67
C PHE A 352 2.77 15.18 15.95
N GLY A 353 3.01 15.94 17.01
CA GLY A 353 2.26 15.85 18.27
C GLY A 353 0.76 16.09 18.07
N ILE A 354 0.38 17.09 17.28
CA ILE A 354 -1.02 17.35 16.92
C ILE A 354 -1.59 16.22 16.08
N TRP A 355 -0.83 15.73 15.08
CA TRP A 355 -1.31 14.70 14.16
C TRP A 355 -1.59 13.36 14.86
N LEU A 356 -0.80 13.03 15.88
CA LEU A 356 -0.93 11.83 16.71
C LEU A 356 -2.18 11.82 17.61
N THR A 357 -2.88 12.94 17.75
CA THR A 357 -4.03 13.01 18.66
C THR A 357 -5.20 12.13 18.16
N PRO A 358 -5.73 11.23 19.02
CA PRO A 358 -6.90 10.44 18.68
C PRO A 358 -8.18 11.28 18.80
N HIS A 359 -9.11 11.10 17.86
CA HIS A 359 -10.43 11.75 17.92
C HIS A 359 -11.38 11.05 18.90
N SER A 360 -11.31 9.71 18.92
CA SER A 360 -12.17 8.87 19.76
C SER A 360 -11.28 8.05 20.70
N LEU A 361 -11.48 8.21 22.00
CA LEU A 361 -10.84 7.39 23.01
C LEU A 361 -11.76 6.20 23.33
N VAL A 362 -11.17 5.02 23.54
CA VAL A 362 -11.90 3.89 24.10
C VAL A 362 -12.01 4.16 25.60
N ALA A 363 -13.06 4.87 25.99
CA ALA A 363 -13.33 5.24 27.36
C ALA A 363 -14.49 4.40 27.93
N THR A 364 -14.41 4.08 29.21
CA THR A 364 -15.54 3.55 29.98
C THR A 364 -16.66 4.59 30.08
N ILE A 365 -17.87 4.15 30.41
CA ILE A 365 -19.01 5.06 30.60
C ILE A 365 -18.73 6.09 31.70
N GLN A 366 -18.01 5.70 32.75
CA GLN A 366 -17.60 6.61 33.83
C GLN A 366 -16.61 7.67 33.34
N GLU A 367 -15.60 7.29 32.58
CA GLU A 367 -14.63 8.22 31.98
C GLU A 367 -15.31 9.15 30.95
N ALA A 368 -16.21 8.63 30.12
CA ALA A 368 -16.98 9.45 29.17
C ALA A 368 -17.85 10.50 29.88
N ARG A 369 -18.48 10.14 30.99
CA ARG A 369 -19.21 11.09 31.84
C ARG A 369 -18.28 12.12 32.48
N ALA A 370 -17.12 11.69 32.98
CA ALA A 370 -16.13 12.59 33.59
C ALA A 370 -15.53 13.58 32.57
N MET A 371 -15.41 13.18 31.30
CA MET A 371 -14.94 14.05 30.20
C MET A 371 -16.03 14.99 29.67
N GLY A 372 -17.28 14.89 30.15
CA GLY A 372 -18.40 15.72 29.70
C GLY A 372 -18.99 15.29 28.35
N GLY A 373 -18.71 14.07 27.87
CA GLY A 373 -19.24 13.55 26.61
C GLY A 373 -18.45 12.41 25.99
N ALA A 374 -18.80 12.04 24.75
CA ALA A 374 -18.16 10.96 24.00
C ALA A 374 -16.72 11.28 23.55
N HIS A 375 -16.31 12.55 23.59
CA HIS A 375 -14.99 13.01 23.15
C HIS A 375 -14.32 13.86 24.24
N HIS A 376 -12.99 13.73 24.35
CA HIS A 376 -12.20 14.53 25.28
C HIS A 376 -12.15 16.00 24.81
N PRO A 377 -12.37 17.01 25.69
CA PRO A 377 -12.48 18.42 25.30
C PRO A 377 -11.30 18.98 24.48
N ILE A 378 -10.07 18.61 24.84
CA ILE A 378 -8.85 19.05 24.14
C ILE A 378 -8.48 18.12 22.98
N LEU A 379 -8.32 16.81 23.24
CA LEU A 379 -7.88 15.84 22.23
C LEU A 379 -8.88 15.68 21.08
N GLY A 380 -10.18 15.79 21.34
CA GLY A 380 -11.22 15.75 20.31
C GLY A 380 -11.05 16.86 19.27
N VAL A 381 -10.62 18.05 19.70
CA VAL A 381 -10.38 19.20 18.80
C VAL A 381 -9.20 18.97 17.87
N PHE A 382 -8.12 18.35 18.34
CA PHE A 382 -6.96 18.05 17.50
C PHE A 382 -7.12 16.75 16.69
N GLY A 383 -7.99 15.85 17.15
CA GLY A 383 -8.25 14.56 16.51
C GLY A 383 -9.03 14.65 15.20
N VAL A 384 -9.70 15.77 14.91
CA VAL A 384 -10.49 15.94 13.67
C VAL A 384 -9.62 16.08 12.42
N MET A 385 -10.21 15.75 11.27
CA MET A 385 -9.55 15.87 9.97
C MET A 385 -9.01 17.28 9.67
N SER A 386 -9.65 18.34 10.18
CA SER A 386 -9.20 19.72 9.98
C SER A 386 -7.79 19.95 10.52
N ALA A 387 -7.55 19.60 11.79
CA ALA A 387 -6.22 19.69 12.40
C ALA A 387 -5.23 18.77 11.67
N LYS A 388 -5.59 17.51 11.47
CA LYS A 388 -4.71 16.49 10.88
C LYS A 388 -4.21 16.87 9.49
N MET A 389 -5.10 17.32 8.60
CA MET A 389 -4.72 17.76 7.25
C MET A 389 -3.84 19.02 7.29
N THR A 390 -4.17 19.96 8.16
CA THR A 390 -3.40 21.21 8.31
C THR A 390 -1.96 20.93 8.72
N VAL A 391 -1.76 20.12 9.77
CA VAL A 391 -0.41 19.85 10.28
C VAL A 391 0.41 18.95 9.34
N VAL A 392 -0.22 18.00 8.64
CA VAL A 392 0.48 17.20 7.61
C VAL A 392 0.97 18.09 6.47
N ASN A 393 0.13 19.02 5.99
CA ASN A 393 0.51 19.97 4.95
C ASN A 393 1.67 20.89 5.39
N ILE A 394 1.66 21.34 6.65
CA ILE A 394 2.77 22.10 7.22
C ILE A 394 4.04 21.24 7.30
N MET A 395 3.95 19.98 7.72
CA MET A 395 5.11 19.06 7.75
C MET A 395 5.71 18.85 6.35
N ILE A 396 4.87 18.72 5.32
CA ILE A 396 5.29 18.62 3.92
C ILE A 396 6.05 19.89 3.50
N LEU A 397 5.49 21.07 3.75
CA LEU A 397 6.13 22.35 3.40
C LEU A 397 7.49 22.52 4.11
N PHE A 398 7.58 22.22 5.40
CA PHE A 398 8.82 22.34 6.16
C PHE A 398 9.88 21.29 5.80
N THR A 399 9.44 20.07 5.43
CA THR A 399 10.33 19.06 4.85
C THR A 399 10.85 19.50 3.49
N PHE A 400 10.00 20.12 2.67
CA PHE A 400 10.40 20.66 1.39
C PHE A 400 11.38 21.85 1.55
N ILE A 401 11.18 22.73 2.55
CA ILE A 401 12.14 23.78 2.92
C ILE A 401 13.50 23.16 3.29
N SER A 402 13.51 22.09 4.09
CA SER A 402 14.71 21.34 4.45
C SER A 402 15.47 20.83 3.22
N PHE A 403 14.73 20.29 2.24
CA PHE A 403 15.30 19.88 0.96
C PHE A 403 15.87 21.07 0.15
N ILE A 404 15.12 22.18 -0.02
CA ILE A 404 15.61 23.35 -0.76
C ILE A 404 16.85 23.95 -0.10
N MET A 405 16.89 23.98 1.23
CA MET A 405 18.06 24.38 2.00
C MET A 405 19.27 23.48 1.69
N TYR A 406 19.07 22.16 1.65
CA TYR A 406 20.11 21.21 1.24
C TYR A 406 20.58 21.45 -0.19
N TRP A 407 19.66 21.60 -1.13
CA TRP A 407 19.96 21.69 -2.57
C TRP A 407 20.73 22.97 -2.94
N ARG A 408 20.46 24.06 -2.22
CA ARG A 408 21.14 25.37 -2.36
C ARG A 408 22.43 25.48 -1.54
N ALA A 409 22.70 24.53 -0.65
CA ALA A 409 23.85 24.60 0.24
C ALA A 409 25.16 24.68 -0.56
N GLY A 410 26.00 25.66 -0.22
CA GLY A 410 27.31 25.85 -0.84
C GLY A 410 27.28 26.41 -2.26
N LYS A 411 26.13 26.95 -2.70
CA LYS A 411 25.96 27.59 -4.00
C LYS A 411 25.55 29.04 -3.81
N GLN A 412 26.12 29.93 -4.62
CA GLN A 412 25.71 31.32 -4.75
C GLN A 412 25.08 31.53 -6.11
N GLU A 413 23.86 32.05 -6.10
CA GLU A 413 23.12 32.32 -7.32
C GLU A 413 23.73 33.52 -8.05
N THR A 414 23.97 33.39 -9.36
CA THR A 414 24.60 34.42 -10.21
C THR A 414 23.63 35.11 -11.17
N VAL A 415 22.41 34.57 -11.31
CA VAL A 415 21.40 35.12 -12.20
C VAL A 415 20.87 36.46 -11.67
N ALA A 416 20.69 37.45 -12.54
CA ALA A 416 20.28 38.81 -12.15
C ALA A 416 18.94 38.86 -11.41
N TRP A 417 18.01 37.96 -11.74
CA TRP A 417 16.69 37.84 -11.14
C TRP A 417 16.68 37.02 -9.83
N ALA A 418 17.84 36.57 -9.32
CA ALA A 418 17.92 35.72 -8.12
C ALA A 418 17.29 36.38 -6.89
N LYS A 419 17.42 37.71 -6.73
CA LYS A 419 16.82 38.44 -5.60
C LYS A 419 15.29 38.40 -5.66
N ALA A 420 14.72 38.65 -6.84
CA ALA A 420 13.29 38.60 -7.07
C ALA A 420 12.73 37.19 -6.85
N ALA A 421 13.39 36.15 -7.39
CA ALA A 421 12.95 34.78 -7.19
C ALA A 421 13.07 34.31 -5.73
N LYS A 422 14.10 34.72 -4.99
CA LYS A 422 14.18 34.43 -3.54
C LYS A 422 13.03 35.07 -2.77
N ALA A 423 12.71 36.34 -3.07
CA ALA A 423 11.57 37.01 -2.46
C ALA A 423 10.25 36.30 -2.80
N PHE A 424 10.08 35.89 -4.06
CA PHE A 424 8.91 35.14 -4.52
C PHE A 424 8.78 33.77 -3.86
N ILE A 425 9.89 33.03 -3.70
CA ILE A 425 9.92 31.74 -2.99
C ILE A 425 9.46 31.91 -1.54
N VAL A 426 10.00 32.90 -0.83
CA VAL A 426 9.60 33.19 0.56
C VAL A 426 8.14 33.60 0.63
N PHE A 427 7.69 34.48 -0.27
CA PHE A 427 6.30 34.89 -0.39
C PHE A 427 5.38 33.69 -0.60
N LEU A 428 5.69 32.79 -1.54
CA LEU A 428 4.89 31.59 -1.79
C LEU A 428 4.79 30.69 -0.56
N PHE A 429 5.90 30.46 0.16
CA PHE A 429 5.85 29.68 1.39
C PHE A 429 5.00 30.34 2.48
N VAL A 430 5.13 31.66 2.68
CA VAL A 430 4.35 32.39 3.69
C VAL A 430 2.86 32.35 3.36
N VAL A 431 2.49 32.69 2.12
CA VAL A 431 1.10 32.63 1.65
C VAL A 431 0.55 31.22 1.78
N ALA A 432 1.34 30.21 1.42
CA ALA A 432 0.92 28.83 1.53
C ALA A 432 0.68 28.39 2.97
N ILE A 433 1.61 28.69 3.89
CA ILE A 433 1.48 28.33 5.30
C ILE A 433 0.25 29.03 5.91
N LEU A 434 0.10 30.34 5.67
CA LEU A 434 -1.06 31.09 6.16
C LEU A 434 -2.37 30.59 5.55
N GLY A 435 -2.40 30.28 4.25
CA GLY A 435 -3.56 29.71 3.58
C GLY A 435 -3.95 28.34 4.13
N VAL A 436 -2.98 27.45 4.35
CA VAL A 436 -3.22 26.12 4.95
C VAL A 436 -3.79 26.27 6.36
N ILE A 437 -3.20 27.12 7.21
CA ILE A 437 -3.69 27.37 8.57
C ILE A 437 -5.10 27.97 8.53
N THR A 438 -5.35 28.96 7.68
CA THR A 438 -6.65 29.64 7.57
C THR A 438 -7.74 28.66 7.16
N LEU A 439 -7.51 27.86 6.11
CA LEU A 439 -8.44 26.81 5.68
C LEU A 439 -8.66 25.75 6.78
N GLY A 440 -7.61 25.44 7.54
CA GLY A 440 -7.65 24.48 8.65
C GLY A 440 -8.51 24.95 9.81
N VAL A 441 -8.33 26.19 10.23
CA VAL A 441 -9.11 26.84 11.30
C VAL A 441 -10.55 27.04 10.84
N TRP A 442 -10.76 27.52 9.61
CA TRP A 442 -12.11 27.70 9.07
C TRP A 442 -12.84 26.36 8.93
N GLY A 443 -12.12 25.27 8.67
CA GLY A 443 -12.68 23.92 8.62
C GLY A 443 -13.50 23.55 9.85
N TYR A 444 -13.19 24.07 11.05
CA TYR A 444 -13.95 23.80 12.27
C TYR A 444 -15.38 24.37 12.24
N PHE A 445 -15.62 25.43 11.47
CA PHE A 445 -16.89 26.15 11.43
C PHE A 445 -17.78 25.78 10.24
N VAL A 446 -17.36 24.80 9.43
CA VAL A 446 -18.13 24.33 8.27
C VAL A 446 -18.54 22.86 8.42
N PRO A 447 -19.62 22.43 7.74
CA PRO A 447 -20.03 21.03 7.71
C PRO A 447 -18.91 20.08 7.25
N ALA A 448 -18.91 18.84 7.75
CA ALA A 448 -17.88 17.85 7.45
C ALA A 448 -17.68 17.62 5.95
N ILE A 449 -18.76 17.65 5.16
CA ILE A 449 -18.69 17.48 3.70
C ILE A 449 -17.88 18.60 3.03
N VAL A 450 -18.08 19.86 3.41
CA VAL A 450 -17.34 21.02 2.88
C VAL A 450 -15.88 20.95 3.31
N ARG A 451 -15.64 20.57 4.57
CA ARG A 451 -14.30 20.38 5.13
C ARG A 451 -13.51 19.33 4.33
N ILE A 452 -14.15 18.20 4.02
CA ILE A 452 -13.54 17.06 3.34
C ILE A 452 -13.37 17.32 1.85
N ASN A 453 -14.44 17.72 1.15
CA ASN A 453 -14.41 17.81 -0.32
C ASN A 453 -13.81 19.11 -0.85
N LYS A 454 -13.86 20.21 -0.09
CA LYS A 454 -13.37 21.52 -0.56
C LYS A 454 -12.10 21.91 0.17
N PHE A 455 -12.17 22.15 1.48
CA PHE A 455 -11.04 22.76 2.20
C PHE A 455 -9.81 21.87 2.24
N SER A 456 -9.97 20.56 2.49
CA SER A 456 -8.86 19.62 2.45
C SER A 456 -8.20 19.61 1.07
N VAL A 457 -9.00 19.56 -0.01
CA VAL A 457 -8.51 19.59 -1.40
C VAL A 457 -7.75 20.89 -1.70
N TRP A 458 -8.28 22.05 -1.28
CA TRP A 458 -7.59 23.33 -1.48
C TRP A 458 -6.26 23.41 -0.76
N GLN A 459 -6.15 22.89 0.47
CA GLN A 459 -4.87 22.82 1.17
C GLN A 459 -3.85 21.99 0.38
N VAL A 460 -4.27 20.84 -0.14
CA VAL A 460 -3.44 19.97 -0.99
C VAL A 460 -2.97 20.70 -2.25
N LEU A 461 -3.90 21.29 -3.00
CA LEU A 461 -3.59 21.97 -4.26
C LEU A 461 -2.61 23.12 -4.05
N LEU A 462 -2.78 23.88 -2.97
CA LEU A 462 -1.88 24.96 -2.61
C LEU A 462 -0.46 24.44 -2.28
N VAL A 463 -0.34 23.33 -1.55
CA VAL A 463 0.96 22.71 -1.25
C VAL A 463 1.60 22.16 -2.53
N LEU A 464 0.84 21.40 -3.35
CA LEU A 464 1.34 20.89 -4.63
C LEU A 464 1.78 22.03 -5.57
N PHE A 465 1.04 23.14 -5.60
CA PHE A 465 1.41 24.32 -6.37
C PHE A 465 2.77 24.88 -5.92
N VAL A 466 3.02 24.97 -4.61
CA VAL A 466 4.34 25.36 -4.06
C VAL A 466 5.43 24.40 -4.51
N LEU A 467 5.21 23.08 -4.41
CA LEU A 467 6.20 22.06 -4.76
C LEU A 467 6.54 22.11 -6.26
N VAL A 468 5.51 22.16 -7.12
CA VAL A 468 5.65 22.16 -8.59
C VAL A 468 6.22 23.48 -9.11
N THR A 469 5.96 24.61 -8.44
CA THR A 469 6.48 25.92 -8.87
C THR A 469 7.91 26.16 -8.39
N ILE A 470 8.20 25.87 -7.12
CA ILE A 470 9.51 26.20 -6.52
C ILE A 470 10.61 25.25 -7.02
N THR A 471 10.32 23.97 -7.22
CA THR A 471 11.33 22.99 -7.67
C THR A 471 12.01 23.41 -9.00
N PRO A 472 11.27 23.68 -10.10
CA PRO A 472 11.88 24.13 -11.35
C PRO A 472 12.48 25.53 -11.24
N LEU A 473 11.86 26.44 -10.46
CA LEU A 473 12.39 27.78 -10.24
C LEU A 473 13.78 27.73 -9.58
N VAL A 474 13.94 26.95 -8.52
CA VAL A 474 15.24 26.75 -7.85
C VAL A 474 16.22 26.03 -8.78
N GLY A 475 15.77 25.02 -9.53
CA GLY A 475 16.58 24.36 -10.54
C GLY A 475 17.14 25.33 -11.57
N ALA A 476 16.31 26.24 -12.11
CA ALA A 476 16.71 27.26 -13.06
C ALA A 476 17.68 28.29 -12.46
N MET A 477 17.44 28.73 -11.21
CA MET A 477 18.34 29.64 -10.49
C MET A 477 19.74 29.05 -10.29
N LEU A 478 19.81 27.73 -10.07
CA LEU A 478 21.06 27.05 -9.74
C LEU A 478 21.89 26.63 -10.96
N ARG A 479 21.37 26.72 -12.19
CA ARG A 479 22.10 26.30 -13.41
C ARG A 479 23.44 26.99 -13.61
N SER A 480 23.55 28.26 -13.20
CA SER A 480 24.77 29.07 -13.35
C SER A 480 25.42 29.42 -12.00
N ALA A 481 25.01 28.78 -10.91
CA ALA A 481 25.45 29.14 -9.57
C ALA A 481 26.96 28.88 -9.37
N LYS A 482 27.65 29.84 -8.73
CA LYS A 482 29.04 29.67 -8.32
C LYS A 482 29.10 28.83 -7.05
N LEU A 483 30.03 27.88 -6.99
CA LEU A 483 30.28 27.10 -5.80
C LEU A 483 31.02 27.96 -4.78
N THR A 484 30.42 28.16 -3.60
CA THR A 484 30.98 28.97 -2.50
C THR A 484 31.61 28.13 -1.41
N SER A 485 31.27 26.85 -1.34
CA SER A 485 31.82 25.92 -0.34
C SER A 485 31.87 24.52 -0.94
N ARG A 486 32.91 23.74 -0.66
CA ARG A 486 33.01 22.39 -1.21
C ARG A 486 32.05 21.46 -0.48
N MET A 487 31.25 20.70 -1.23
CA MET A 487 30.49 19.58 -0.69
C MET A 487 31.30 18.29 -0.88
N THR A 488 31.75 17.68 0.22
CA THR A 488 32.57 16.47 0.17
C THR A 488 31.75 15.24 0.56
N TRP A 489 31.60 14.32 -0.38
CA TRP A 489 30.99 13.00 -0.17
C TRP A 489 31.89 12.11 0.68
N GLY A 490 31.34 11.04 1.26
CA GLY A 490 32.13 10.06 2.01
C GLY A 490 32.42 10.44 3.47
N LYS A 491 31.97 11.62 3.93
CA LYS A 491 32.21 12.15 5.28
C LYS A 491 31.01 12.03 6.23
N MET A 492 29.94 11.36 5.82
CA MET A 492 28.76 11.20 6.66
C MET A 492 29.04 10.38 7.92
N PRO A 493 28.48 10.76 9.08
CA PRO A 493 28.59 9.98 10.30
C PRO A 493 27.78 8.69 10.19
N VAL A 494 28.22 7.65 10.92
CA VAL A 494 27.57 6.31 10.95
C VAL A 494 26.06 6.40 11.22
N ARG A 495 25.63 7.30 12.10
CA ARG A 495 24.21 7.51 12.44
C ARG A 495 23.33 7.92 11.26
N ALA A 496 23.90 8.55 10.23
CA ALA A 496 23.15 8.86 9.01
C ALA A 496 22.74 7.59 8.26
N GLN A 497 23.61 6.57 8.25
CA GLN A 497 23.31 5.31 7.56
C GLN A 497 22.25 4.50 8.29
N TYR A 498 22.26 4.55 9.64
CA TYR A 498 21.18 3.96 10.42
C TYR A 498 19.83 4.66 10.18
N ALA A 499 19.81 5.98 9.94
CA ALA A 499 18.58 6.68 9.57
C ALA A 499 18.00 6.17 8.23
N LEU A 500 18.86 5.89 7.23
CA LEU A 500 18.42 5.30 5.96
C LEU A 500 17.82 3.89 6.16
N VAL A 501 18.45 3.06 7.00
CA VAL A 501 17.95 1.72 7.34
C VAL A 501 16.59 1.81 8.06
N VAL A 502 16.47 2.69 9.06
CA VAL A 502 15.22 2.88 9.79
C VAL A 502 14.10 3.35 8.86
N ASN A 503 14.36 4.28 7.94
CA ASN A 503 13.36 4.72 6.95
C ASN A 503 12.88 3.56 6.06
N ALA A 504 13.80 2.71 5.59
CA ALA A 504 13.44 1.54 4.79
C ALA A 504 12.57 0.53 5.56
N VAL A 505 12.94 0.21 6.81
CA VAL A 505 12.14 -0.67 7.67
C VAL A 505 10.76 -0.04 7.94
N THR A 506 10.73 1.27 8.20
CA THR A 506 9.50 2.01 8.52
C THR A 506 8.55 2.05 7.33
N VAL A 507 9.02 2.26 6.10
CA VAL A 507 8.13 2.27 4.92
C VAL A 507 7.56 0.87 4.64
N VAL A 508 8.37 -0.18 4.76
CA VAL A 508 7.93 -1.58 4.60
C VAL A 508 6.87 -1.93 5.66
N LEU A 509 7.10 -1.52 6.91
CA LEU A 509 6.16 -1.71 8.00
C LEU A 509 4.86 -0.94 7.79
N THR A 510 4.94 0.31 7.33
CA THR A 510 3.77 1.15 7.04
C THR A 510 2.92 0.52 5.94
N MET A 511 3.56 0.01 4.87
CA MET A 511 2.85 -0.67 3.77
C MET A 511 2.19 -1.97 4.25
N THR A 512 2.84 -2.70 5.14
CA THR A 512 2.30 -3.91 5.74
C THR A 512 1.08 -3.62 6.60
N LEU A 513 1.18 -2.62 7.48
CA LEU A 513 0.09 -2.17 8.32
C LEU A 513 -1.11 -1.73 7.49
N MET A 514 -0.89 -0.92 6.47
CA MET A 514 -1.99 -0.42 5.63
C MET A 514 -2.57 -1.45 4.66
N GLY A 515 -1.77 -2.44 4.25
CA GLY A 515 -2.26 -3.62 3.52
C GLY A 515 -3.30 -4.38 4.34
N TYR A 516 -2.98 -4.65 5.60
CA TYR A 516 -3.91 -5.29 6.53
C TYR A 516 -5.14 -4.44 6.82
N ALA A 517 -4.98 -3.14 7.15
CA ALA A 517 -6.11 -2.27 7.49
C ALA A 517 -7.17 -2.23 6.38
N ARG A 518 -6.75 -2.11 5.12
CA ARG A 518 -7.67 -2.16 3.97
C ARG A 518 -8.34 -3.52 3.83
N SER A 519 -7.60 -4.61 3.98
CA SER A 519 -8.15 -5.96 3.89
C SER A 519 -9.19 -6.22 5.00
N ALA A 520 -8.86 -5.84 6.24
CA ALA A 520 -9.70 -6.00 7.43
C ALA A 520 -10.94 -5.11 7.44
N SER A 521 -10.94 -3.99 6.70
CA SER A 521 -12.11 -3.12 6.56
C SER A 521 -13.33 -3.81 5.94
N ARG A 522 -13.12 -4.92 5.23
CA ARG A 522 -14.18 -5.76 4.67
C ARG A 522 -14.88 -6.62 5.73
N GLY A 523 -14.39 -6.68 6.97
CA GLY A 523 -14.99 -7.51 8.02
C GLY A 523 -14.98 -9.01 7.66
N PRO A 524 -16.11 -9.72 7.79
CA PRO A 524 -16.21 -11.17 7.52
C PRO A 524 -16.44 -11.51 6.04
N TRP A 525 -16.01 -10.65 5.12
CA TRP A 525 -16.25 -10.79 3.69
C TRP A 525 -14.94 -10.90 2.90
N HIS A 526 -14.87 -11.86 1.97
CA HIS A 526 -13.83 -11.87 0.95
C HIS A 526 -14.10 -10.81 -0.11
N VAL A 527 -15.35 -10.70 -0.56
CA VAL A 527 -15.82 -9.60 -1.43
C VAL A 527 -16.93 -8.90 -0.66
N TYR A 528 -16.72 -7.64 -0.32
CA TYR A 528 -17.57 -6.91 0.63
C TYR A 528 -19.05 -6.95 0.24
N GLY A 529 -19.89 -7.54 1.09
CA GLY A 529 -21.33 -7.71 0.86
C GLY A 529 -21.71 -8.75 -0.21
N VAL A 530 -20.76 -9.37 -0.91
CA VAL A 530 -21.02 -10.29 -2.04
C VAL A 530 -20.57 -11.72 -1.79
N LEU A 531 -19.35 -11.92 -1.28
CA LEU A 531 -18.79 -13.24 -0.99
C LEU A 531 -18.38 -13.28 0.48
N GLU A 532 -19.22 -13.89 1.30
CA GLU A 532 -18.95 -14.09 2.73
C GLU A 532 -17.77 -15.05 2.94
N ASP A 533 -16.96 -14.78 3.96
CA ASP A 533 -15.96 -15.70 4.45
C ASP A 533 -16.65 -16.73 5.36
N THR A 534 -16.81 -17.96 4.88
CA THR A 534 -17.37 -19.07 5.66
C THR A 534 -16.29 -19.96 6.29
N SER A 535 -15.02 -19.53 6.25
CA SER A 535 -13.93 -20.25 6.90
C SER A 535 -13.96 -20.05 8.43
N PRO A 536 -13.29 -20.93 9.20
CA PRO A 536 -13.10 -20.75 10.66
C PRO A 536 -12.38 -19.43 11.01
N TYR A 537 -11.73 -18.80 10.02
CA TYR A 537 -10.96 -17.58 10.17
C TYR A 537 -11.72 -16.32 9.80
N ALA A 538 -13.05 -16.34 9.70
CA ALA A 538 -13.91 -15.22 9.31
C ALA A 538 -14.00 -14.07 10.35
N TYR A 539 -12.89 -13.71 10.99
CA TYR A 539 -12.79 -12.64 11.99
C TYR A 539 -11.52 -11.81 11.81
N SER A 540 -11.49 -10.59 12.35
CA SER A 540 -10.24 -9.82 12.44
C SER A 540 -9.55 -10.06 13.77
N PRO A 541 -8.27 -10.48 13.79
CA PRO A 541 -7.54 -10.71 15.03
C PRO A 541 -7.35 -9.40 15.82
N ALA A 542 -7.01 -9.55 17.10
CA ALA A 542 -6.64 -8.42 17.95
C ALA A 542 -5.42 -7.67 17.38
N LEU A 543 -5.37 -6.35 17.59
CA LEU A 543 -4.38 -5.47 16.95
C LEU A 543 -2.93 -5.79 17.34
N GLY A 544 -2.69 -6.34 18.53
CA GLY A 544 -1.36 -6.80 18.96
C GLY A 544 -0.90 -8.00 18.14
N HIS A 545 -1.78 -8.99 17.96
CA HIS A 545 -1.49 -10.13 17.09
C HIS A 545 -1.31 -9.70 15.63
N ALA A 546 -2.16 -8.80 15.13
CA ALA A 546 -2.01 -8.23 13.80
C ALA A 546 -0.67 -7.48 13.66
N GLY A 547 -0.31 -6.65 14.66
CA GLY A 547 0.96 -5.93 14.70
C GLY A 547 2.18 -6.84 14.69
N ALA A 548 2.14 -7.96 15.42
CA ALA A 548 3.19 -8.99 15.39
C ALA A 548 3.38 -9.59 14.00
N PHE A 549 2.28 -9.92 13.30
CA PHE A 549 2.33 -10.41 11.91
C PHE A 549 2.82 -9.34 10.93
N MET A 550 2.50 -8.06 11.18
CA MET A 550 3.04 -6.95 10.38
C MET A 550 4.57 -6.83 10.53
N SER A 551 5.06 -6.95 11.77
CA SER A 551 6.49 -7.00 12.08
C SER A 551 7.18 -8.21 11.45
N LEU A 552 6.56 -9.39 11.53
CA LEU A 552 7.08 -10.62 10.92
C LEU A 552 7.19 -10.47 9.40
N SER A 553 6.14 -9.98 8.73
CA SER A 553 6.17 -9.73 7.28
C SER A 553 7.27 -8.75 6.91
N THR A 554 7.43 -7.68 7.70
CA THR A 554 8.49 -6.68 7.50
C THR A 554 9.87 -7.28 7.66
N PHE A 555 10.06 -8.12 8.70
CA PHE A 555 11.30 -8.85 8.92
C PHE A 555 11.63 -9.77 7.74
N LEU A 556 10.65 -10.51 7.21
CA LEU A 556 10.84 -11.38 6.05
C LEU A 556 11.22 -10.58 4.80
N VAL A 557 10.55 -9.46 4.51
CA VAL A 557 10.90 -8.60 3.37
C VAL A 557 12.31 -8.04 3.51
N CYS A 558 12.66 -7.49 4.67
CA CYS A 558 14.01 -6.96 4.92
C CYS A 558 15.08 -8.06 4.86
N GLY A 559 14.76 -9.26 5.37
CA GLY A 559 15.63 -10.44 5.28
C GLY A 559 15.88 -10.88 3.84
N LEU A 560 14.83 -10.92 3.02
CA LEU A 560 14.94 -11.17 1.58
C LEU A 560 15.77 -10.09 0.89
N ALA A 561 15.67 -8.83 1.31
CA ALA A 561 16.46 -7.74 0.72
C ALA A 561 17.95 -7.91 1.05
N VAL A 562 18.27 -8.23 2.30
CA VAL A 562 19.64 -8.59 2.71
C VAL A 562 20.16 -9.78 1.92
N PHE A 563 19.35 -10.83 1.77
CA PHE A 563 19.71 -12.02 1.00
C PHE A 563 19.98 -11.68 -0.47
N LEU A 564 19.09 -10.93 -1.12
CA LEU A 564 19.23 -10.48 -2.50
C LEU A 564 20.52 -9.67 -2.69
N PHE A 565 20.79 -8.71 -1.80
CA PHE A 565 22.01 -7.91 -1.85
C PHE A 565 23.27 -8.73 -1.62
N TRP A 566 23.22 -9.72 -0.72
CA TRP A 566 24.31 -10.66 -0.49
C TRP A 566 24.58 -11.54 -1.71
N ALA A 567 23.53 -12.10 -2.31
CA ALA A 567 23.60 -12.95 -3.49
C ALA A 567 24.20 -12.18 -4.68
N MET A 568 23.72 -10.96 -4.94
CA MET A 568 24.25 -10.06 -5.95
C MET A 568 25.73 -9.75 -5.71
N HIS A 569 26.14 -9.43 -4.48
CA HIS A 569 27.54 -9.11 -4.19
C HIS A 569 28.49 -10.29 -4.45
N ARG A 570 28.06 -11.51 -4.15
CA ARG A 570 28.87 -12.72 -4.32
C ARG A 570 28.95 -13.18 -5.77
N THR A 571 27.91 -12.92 -6.56
CA THR A 571 27.81 -13.34 -7.97
C THR A 571 28.45 -12.35 -8.94
N VAL A 572 28.32 -11.04 -8.69
CA VAL A 572 28.89 -9.98 -9.56
C VAL A 572 30.43 -9.93 -9.54
N ARG A 573 31.11 -10.65 -8.63
CA ARG A 573 32.58 -10.79 -8.67
C ARG A 573 33.11 -11.65 -9.82
N TYR A 574 32.25 -12.31 -10.59
CA TYR A 574 32.63 -13.03 -11.80
C TYR A 574 32.00 -12.33 -13.02
N PRO A 575 32.78 -11.88 -14.02
CA PRO A 575 32.31 -11.09 -15.16
C PRO A 575 31.43 -11.86 -16.17
N ALA A 576 30.86 -13.00 -15.79
CA ALA A 576 30.03 -13.85 -16.63
C ALA A 576 28.65 -14.07 -15.97
N PHE A 577 27.90 -12.99 -15.73
CA PHE A 577 26.47 -13.12 -15.47
C PHE A 577 25.73 -13.25 -16.81
N SER A 578 25.87 -14.43 -17.41
CA SER A 578 24.95 -14.93 -18.43
C SER A 578 23.65 -15.33 -17.72
N THR A 579 22.51 -15.01 -18.31
CA THR A 579 21.14 -15.33 -17.85
C THR A 579 20.83 -16.84 -17.78
N GLN A 580 21.86 -17.69 -17.77
CA GLN A 580 21.76 -19.16 -17.67
C GLN A 580 21.58 -19.67 -16.23
N TYR A 581 21.48 -18.81 -15.22
CA TYR A 581 21.47 -19.23 -13.81
C TYR A 581 20.29 -18.65 -13.03
N PHE A 582 19.18 -19.39 -13.05
CA PHE A 582 18.04 -19.25 -12.15
C PHE A 582 18.49 -19.16 -10.68
N PHE A 583 17.80 -18.33 -9.89
CA PHE A 583 18.04 -17.96 -8.48
C PHE A 583 18.51 -19.09 -7.52
N ILE A 584 18.21 -20.36 -7.78
CA ILE A 584 18.63 -21.53 -7.00
C ILE A 584 20.08 -21.97 -7.33
N ALA A 585 20.51 -21.85 -8.59
CA ALA A 585 21.82 -22.33 -9.03
C ALA A 585 23.00 -21.61 -8.35
N PRO A 586 23.01 -20.28 -8.15
CA PRO A 586 24.10 -19.62 -7.40
C PRO A 586 24.18 -20.04 -5.94
N PHE A 587 23.03 -20.27 -5.28
CA PHE A 587 22.97 -20.76 -3.90
C PHE A 587 23.48 -22.20 -3.81
N VAL A 588 23.05 -23.07 -4.73
CA VAL A 588 23.44 -24.47 -4.81
C VAL A 588 24.92 -24.61 -5.19
N LEU A 589 25.41 -23.86 -6.16
CA LEU A 589 26.84 -23.78 -6.50
C LEU A 589 27.67 -23.23 -5.34
N TRP A 590 27.14 -22.27 -4.58
CA TRP A 590 27.80 -21.80 -3.36
C TRP A 590 27.89 -22.91 -2.31
N VAL A 591 26.82 -23.68 -2.07
CA VAL A 591 26.81 -24.84 -1.16
C VAL A 591 27.79 -25.92 -1.64
N PHE A 592 27.80 -26.27 -2.92
CA PHE A 592 28.73 -27.24 -3.49
C PHE A 592 30.18 -26.74 -3.57
N SER A 593 30.42 -25.42 -3.49
CA SER A 593 31.76 -24.83 -3.37
C SER A 593 32.29 -24.80 -1.93
N LEU A 594 31.49 -25.16 -0.91
CA LEU A 594 31.93 -25.18 0.49
C LEU A 594 33.09 -26.16 0.75
N PRO A 595 33.15 -27.36 0.16
CA PRO A 595 34.29 -28.26 0.28
C PRO A 595 35.56 -27.70 -0.37
N GLU A 596 35.45 -27.11 -1.56
CA GLU A 596 36.59 -26.46 -2.24
C GLU A 596 37.14 -25.29 -1.43
N LYS A 597 36.27 -24.47 -0.82
CA LYS A 597 36.67 -23.37 0.09
C LYS A 597 37.26 -23.84 1.42
N ALA A 598 36.98 -25.08 1.83
CA ALA A 598 37.63 -25.70 2.98
C ALA A 598 39.04 -26.17 2.61
N LEU A 599 39.23 -26.72 1.41
CA LEU A 599 40.55 -27.06 0.84
C LEU A 599 41.42 -25.81 0.60
N ASP A 600 40.85 -24.76 0.02
CA ASP A 600 41.53 -23.47 -0.25
C ASP A 600 41.99 -22.80 1.06
N ARG A 601 41.22 -22.96 2.14
CA ARG A 601 41.59 -22.49 3.48
C ARG A 601 42.75 -23.28 4.09
N LEU A 602 42.88 -24.56 3.75
CA LEU A 602 44.01 -25.40 4.15
C LEU A 602 45.27 -25.11 3.32
N GLN A 603 45.12 -24.62 2.08
CA GLN A 603 46.23 -24.26 1.19
C GLN A 603 46.73 -22.81 1.33
N THR A 604 46.07 -21.96 2.12
CA THR A 604 46.52 -20.59 2.41
C THR A 604 47.67 -20.49 3.43
N ILE A 605 48.79 -21.17 3.17
CA ILE A 605 50.12 -20.84 3.71
C ILE A 605 50.98 -20.31 2.55
N SER A 606 50.54 -19.21 1.92
CA SER A 606 51.38 -18.38 1.03
C SER A 606 50.88 -16.93 1.03
N ARG A 607 50.62 -16.38 2.22
CA ARG A 607 50.29 -14.95 2.40
C ARG A 607 51.43 -13.99 2.01
N ARG A 608 52.60 -14.50 1.66
CA ARG A 608 53.80 -13.70 1.38
C ARG A 608 53.85 -13.14 -0.05
N GLU A 609 53.25 -13.80 -1.03
CA GLU A 609 53.32 -13.38 -2.44
C GLU A 609 52.26 -12.32 -2.80
N LYS A 610 51.09 -12.33 -2.14
CA LYS A 610 50.05 -11.30 -2.36
C LYS A 610 50.36 -9.94 -1.71
N ALA A 611 51.32 -9.88 -0.81
CA ALA A 611 51.76 -8.62 -0.20
C ALA A 611 52.62 -7.79 -1.17
N VAL A 612 53.38 -8.44 -2.05
CA VAL A 612 54.34 -7.78 -2.96
C VAL A 612 53.66 -7.17 -4.21
N LEU A 613 52.48 -7.65 -4.58
CA LEU A 613 51.68 -7.11 -5.70
C LEU A 613 50.73 -5.97 -5.31
N ALA A 614 50.54 -5.72 -4.02
CA ALA A 614 49.62 -4.69 -3.52
C ALA A 614 50.27 -3.31 -3.36
N GLU A 615 51.55 -3.17 -3.69
CA GLU A 615 52.39 -2.00 -3.39
C GLU A 615 52.51 -0.99 -4.55
N SER A 616 51.60 -0.98 -5.53
CA SER A 616 51.74 -0.12 -6.72
C SER A 616 50.66 0.95 -6.94
N LEU A 617 49.76 1.22 -5.98
CA LEU A 617 48.89 2.42 -6.04
C LEU A 617 48.62 2.98 -4.64
N PRO A 618 48.79 4.30 -4.39
CA PRO A 618 48.47 4.91 -3.11
C PRO A 618 46.94 5.06 -2.98
N VAL A 619 46.22 3.95 -2.81
CA VAL A 619 44.82 3.99 -2.41
C VAL A 619 44.79 4.28 -0.92
N ARG A 620 44.31 5.48 -0.55
CA ARG A 620 44.13 5.87 0.85
C ARG A 620 43.13 4.93 1.52
N GLN A 621 43.64 3.88 2.17
CA GLN A 621 42.81 2.93 2.90
C GLN A 621 42.13 3.65 4.06
N VAL A 622 40.82 3.45 4.18
CA VAL A 622 40.06 3.92 5.34
C VAL A 622 40.37 2.94 6.48
N SER A 623 40.71 3.45 7.67
CA SER A 623 40.99 2.64 8.87
C SER A 623 39.99 1.48 9.02
N GLU A 624 40.45 0.27 9.35
CA GLU A 624 39.58 -0.88 9.60
C GLU A 624 38.48 -0.52 10.59
N GLN A 625 37.25 -0.41 10.10
CA GLN A 625 36.09 -0.15 10.94
C GLN A 625 35.51 -1.48 11.44
N PRO A 626 35.09 -1.56 12.71
CA PRO A 626 34.42 -2.76 13.22
C PRO A 626 33.15 -3.02 12.41
N ASN A 627 32.82 -4.29 12.16
CA ASN A 627 31.65 -4.67 11.39
C ASN A 627 30.37 -4.07 12.02
N ARG A 628 29.83 -3.03 11.39
CA ARG A 628 28.64 -2.30 11.88
C ARG A 628 27.32 -2.91 11.42
N PHE A 629 27.36 -3.95 10.57
CA PHE A 629 26.18 -4.62 10.04
C PHE A 629 25.29 -5.25 11.14
N PRO A 630 25.84 -5.99 12.14
CA PRO A 630 25.02 -6.54 13.23
C PRO A 630 24.27 -5.47 14.00
N LYS A 631 24.86 -4.28 14.17
CA LYS A 631 24.20 -3.15 14.83
C LYS A 631 23.04 -2.59 13.99
N ALA A 632 23.19 -2.53 12.66
CA ALA A 632 22.08 -2.13 11.79
C ALA A 632 20.90 -3.13 11.87
N VAL A 633 21.20 -4.43 11.87
CA VAL A 633 20.19 -5.49 12.06
C VAL A 633 19.54 -5.39 13.44
N ALA A 634 20.32 -5.18 14.50
CA ALA A 634 19.79 -5.02 15.85
C ALA A 634 18.87 -3.78 15.98
N ILE A 635 19.20 -2.67 15.31
CA ILE A 635 18.33 -1.48 15.26
C ILE A 635 17.01 -1.80 14.54
N ALA A 636 17.08 -2.49 13.40
CA ALA A 636 15.89 -2.88 12.64
C ALA A 636 14.98 -3.83 13.45
N CYS A 637 15.55 -4.88 14.04
CA CYS A 637 14.81 -5.82 14.88
C CYS A 637 14.26 -5.12 16.14
N GLY A 638 15.06 -4.28 16.79
CA GLY A 638 14.63 -3.50 17.95
C GLY A 638 13.45 -2.59 17.63
N PHE A 639 13.46 -1.92 16.48
CA PHE A 639 12.33 -1.11 16.00
C PHE A 639 11.06 -1.94 15.81
N LEU A 640 11.16 -3.14 15.22
CA LEU A 640 10.02 -4.06 15.03
C LEU A 640 9.51 -4.63 16.36
N ILE A 641 10.39 -4.91 17.32
CA ILE A 641 10.02 -5.35 18.66
C ILE A 641 9.26 -4.24 19.39
N VAL A 642 9.76 -3.00 19.34
CA VAL A 642 9.09 -1.83 19.95
C VAL A 642 7.72 -1.60 19.30
N PHE A 643 7.63 -1.66 17.96
CA PHE A 643 6.34 -1.54 17.28
C PHE A 643 5.36 -2.65 17.69
N THR A 644 5.83 -3.90 17.77
CA THR A 644 5.02 -5.03 18.23
C THR A 644 4.53 -4.79 19.65
N TYR A 645 5.41 -4.38 20.56
CA TYR A 645 5.06 -4.04 21.93
C TYR A 645 3.97 -2.95 21.99
N ILE A 646 4.15 -1.83 21.28
CA ILE A 646 3.16 -0.75 21.21
C ILE A 646 1.83 -1.28 20.64
N SER A 647 1.87 -2.17 19.65
CA SER A 647 0.67 -2.80 19.07
C SER A 647 -0.09 -3.66 20.08
N TYR A 648 0.58 -4.24 21.07
CA TYR A 648 -0.08 -4.90 22.20
C TYR A 648 -0.58 -3.91 23.27
N SER A 649 0.01 -2.72 23.35
CA SER A 649 -0.42 -1.66 24.29
C SER A 649 -1.66 -0.89 23.84
N VAL A 650 -2.02 -0.90 22.55
CA VAL A 650 -3.28 -0.30 22.08
C VAL A 650 -4.49 -1.16 22.47
N PRO A 651 -5.72 -0.63 22.48
CA PRO A 651 -6.92 -1.42 22.81
C PRO A 651 -7.08 -2.67 21.95
N GLN A 652 -7.13 -3.84 22.60
CA GLN A 652 -7.25 -5.14 21.95
C GLN A 652 -8.73 -5.49 21.77
N LYS A 653 -9.21 -5.48 20.53
CA LYS A 653 -10.56 -5.96 20.16
C LYS A 653 -10.48 -6.96 19.03
N VAL A 654 -11.19 -8.07 19.17
CA VAL A 654 -11.40 -9.05 18.10
C VAL A 654 -12.72 -8.73 17.42
N SER A 655 -12.70 -8.57 16.09
CA SER A 655 -13.92 -8.34 15.32
C SER A 655 -14.46 -9.68 14.83
N LEU A 656 -15.41 -10.24 15.59
CA LEU A 656 -16.12 -11.46 15.21
C LEU A 656 -17.22 -11.14 14.18
N PRO A 657 -17.58 -12.12 13.33
CA PRO A 657 -18.74 -11.98 12.47
C PRO A 657 -20.01 -11.80 13.34
N PRO A 658 -20.98 -10.99 12.90
CA PRO A 658 -22.26 -10.89 13.59
C PRO A 658 -22.91 -12.28 13.65
N LYS A 659 -23.62 -12.59 14.75
CA LYS A 659 -24.37 -13.85 14.86
C LYS A 659 -25.40 -13.89 13.72
N LYS A 660 -25.34 -14.93 12.88
CA LYS A 660 -26.34 -15.18 11.84
C LYS A 660 -27.67 -15.46 12.51
N GLN A 661 -28.59 -14.50 12.47
CA GLN A 661 -30.01 -14.76 12.67
C GLN A 661 -30.56 -15.01 11.27
N GLU A 662 -30.91 -16.27 10.98
CA GLU A 662 -31.69 -16.55 9.79
C GLU A 662 -32.99 -15.75 9.88
N PHE A 663 -33.37 -15.15 8.76
CA PHE A 663 -34.65 -14.46 8.70
C PHE A 663 -35.74 -15.54 8.79
N ASP A 664 -36.25 -15.71 10.00
CA ASP A 664 -37.32 -16.63 10.33
C ASP A 664 -38.61 -15.83 10.52
N PRO A 665 -39.52 -15.81 9.52
CA PRO A 665 -40.80 -15.13 9.62
C PRO A 665 -41.62 -15.53 10.86
N SER A 666 -41.44 -16.74 11.38
CA SER A 666 -42.19 -17.26 12.53
C SER A 666 -41.87 -16.50 13.82
N GLN A 667 -40.65 -15.97 13.95
CA GLN A 667 -40.18 -15.27 15.15
C GLN A 667 -40.58 -13.80 15.19
N ILE A 668 -41.11 -13.26 14.09
CA ILE A 668 -41.53 -11.86 13.99
C ILE A 668 -42.89 -11.69 14.67
N LYS A 669 -42.96 -10.87 15.71
CA LYS A 669 -44.21 -10.57 16.44
C LYS A 669 -44.63 -9.12 16.31
N THR A 670 -43.70 -8.23 15.98
CA THR A 670 -43.94 -6.78 15.92
C THR A 670 -43.41 -6.16 14.64
N GLN A 671 -43.99 -5.02 14.24
CA GLN A 671 -43.48 -4.24 13.10
C GLN A 671 -42.03 -3.76 13.32
N ALA A 672 -41.65 -3.46 14.55
CA ALA A 672 -40.27 -3.07 14.89
C ALA A 672 -39.26 -4.18 14.62
N GLU A 673 -39.63 -5.44 14.82
CA GLU A 673 -38.80 -6.61 14.49
C GLU A 673 -38.68 -6.79 12.97
N ILE A 674 -39.75 -6.53 12.20
CA ILE A 674 -39.71 -6.52 10.72
C ILE A 674 -38.74 -5.45 10.23
N VAL A 675 -38.84 -4.23 10.76
CA VAL A 675 -37.95 -3.11 10.40
C VAL A 675 -36.49 -3.48 10.68
N LYS A 676 -36.22 -4.05 11.86
CA LYS A 676 -34.87 -4.49 12.23
C LYS A 676 -34.35 -5.60 11.31
N ALA A 677 -35.19 -6.57 10.96
CA ALA A 677 -34.87 -7.61 10.00
C ALA A 677 -34.59 -7.03 8.59
N GLY A 678 -35.43 -6.11 8.13
CA GLY A 678 -35.27 -5.37 6.89
C GLY A 678 -33.97 -4.60 6.83
N GLN A 679 -33.59 -3.94 7.92
CA GLN A 679 -32.30 -3.25 8.03
C GLN A 679 -31.14 -4.23 7.89
N MET A 680 -31.18 -5.39 8.54
CA MET A 680 -30.14 -6.41 8.40
C MET A 680 -30.05 -6.95 6.97
N ILE A 681 -31.19 -7.17 6.30
CA ILE A 681 -31.23 -7.61 4.90
C ILE A 681 -30.70 -6.50 3.98
N PHE A 682 -31.08 -5.25 4.19
CA PHE A 682 -30.64 -4.08 3.40
C PHE A 682 -29.12 -3.92 3.36
N PHE A 683 -28.46 -4.06 4.52
CA PHE A 683 -27.00 -3.99 4.65
C PHE A 683 -26.29 -5.34 4.41
N GLY A 684 -27.03 -6.43 4.33
CA GLY A 684 -26.54 -7.80 4.15
C GLY A 684 -26.95 -8.36 2.80
N LYS A 685 -27.81 -9.38 2.80
CA LYS A 685 -28.23 -10.15 1.62
C LYS A 685 -28.72 -9.27 0.47
N GLY A 686 -29.48 -8.22 0.78
CA GLY A 686 -30.07 -7.31 -0.21
C GLY A 686 -29.05 -6.41 -0.91
N GLN A 687 -27.83 -6.26 -0.37
CA GLN A 687 -26.74 -5.47 -0.97
C GLN A 687 -27.12 -4.01 -1.33
N CYS A 688 -28.22 -3.50 -0.79
CA CYS A 688 -28.80 -2.23 -1.20
C CYS A 688 -27.85 -1.06 -0.87
N ALA A 689 -27.12 -1.20 0.24
CA ALA A 689 -26.10 -0.25 0.69
C ALA A 689 -24.83 -0.19 -0.18
N LEU A 690 -24.67 -1.04 -1.21
CA LEU A 690 -23.56 -0.92 -2.17
C LEU A 690 -23.77 0.24 -3.17
N CYS A 691 -25.02 0.67 -3.36
CA CYS A 691 -25.40 1.72 -4.30
C CYS A 691 -26.17 2.87 -3.64
N HIS A 692 -27.05 2.57 -2.68
CA HIS A 692 -27.86 3.57 -2.00
C HIS A 692 -27.19 4.10 -0.72
N THR A 693 -27.40 5.38 -0.44
CA THR A 693 -26.94 6.07 0.78
C THR A 693 -28.14 6.48 1.63
N LEU A 694 -27.93 6.65 2.94
CA LEU A 694 -28.93 7.18 3.89
C LEU A 694 -28.57 8.61 4.34
N GLU A 695 -27.59 9.24 3.69
CA GLU A 695 -27.15 10.61 3.95
C GLU A 695 -26.82 11.30 2.61
N ALA A 696 -26.80 12.62 2.60
CA ALA A 696 -26.49 13.37 1.38
C ALA A 696 -25.08 13.05 0.86
N SER A 697 -24.99 12.66 -0.41
CA SER A 697 -23.73 12.33 -1.10
C SER A 697 -23.58 13.16 -2.37
N GLU A 698 -22.43 13.82 -2.54
CA GLU A 698 -22.10 14.63 -3.74
C GLU A 698 -21.72 13.77 -4.97
N SER A 699 -21.61 12.44 -4.82
CA SER A 699 -21.40 11.51 -5.94
C SER A 699 -22.28 10.26 -5.78
N ALA A 700 -23.58 10.49 -5.64
CA ALA A 700 -24.56 9.43 -5.47
C ALA A 700 -24.53 8.46 -6.68
N ARG A 701 -24.28 7.18 -6.40
CA ARG A 701 -24.34 6.10 -7.41
C ARG A 701 -25.79 5.73 -7.74
N ALA A 702 -26.67 5.89 -6.76
CA ALA A 702 -28.12 5.70 -6.82
C ALA A 702 -28.80 6.72 -5.87
N PRO A 703 -30.14 6.90 -5.93
CA PRO A 703 -30.85 7.85 -5.08
C PRO A 703 -30.56 7.66 -3.57
N ASN A 704 -30.46 8.77 -2.84
CA ASN A 704 -30.44 8.76 -1.36
C ASN A 704 -31.83 8.33 -0.84
N LEU A 705 -31.85 7.34 0.05
CA LEU A 705 -33.07 6.75 0.59
C LEU A 705 -33.50 7.36 1.94
N GLN A 706 -32.77 8.35 2.45
CA GLN A 706 -33.21 9.08 3.64
C GLN A 706 -34.51 9.83 3.38
N GLY A 707 -35.51 9.61 4.24
CA GLY A 707 -36.83 10.22 4.04
C GLY A 707 -37.69 9.51 2.99
N VAL A 708 -37.25 8.37 2.42
CA VAL A 708 -37.96 7.71 1.32
C VAL A 708 -39.34 7.22 1.74
N GLY A 709 -39.49 6.78 2.98
CA GLY A 709 -40.77 6.31 3.52
C GLY A 709 -41.86 7.38 3.57
N ALA A 710 -41.50 8.66 3.65
CA ALA A 710 -42.45 9.77 3.58
C ALA A 710 -42.83 10.13 2.13
N LYS A 711 -42.03 9.70 1.15
CA LYS A 711 -42.09 10.17 -0.24
C LYS A 711 -42.69 9.16 -1.21
N LEU A 712 -42.49 7.87 -0.95
CA LEU A 712 -42.88 6.79 -1.86
C LEU A 712 -43.88 5.87 -1.18
N THR A 713 -44.86 5.40 -1.95
CA THR A 713 -45.81 4.39 -1.46
C THR A 713 -45.15 3.02 -1.38
N ARG A 714 -45.77 2.12 -0.60
CA ARG A 714 -45.34 0.73 -0.47
C ARG A 714 -45.21 0.05 -1.84
N GLU A 715 -46.21 0.23 -2.69
CA GLU A 715 -46.32 -0.39 -4.01
C GLU A 715 -45.21 0.09 -4.93
N PHE A 716 -44.89 1.39 -4.88
CA PHE A 716 -43.82 1.97 -5.67
C PHE A 716 -42.44 1.47 -5.22
N ILE A 717 -42.21 1.29 -3.91
CA ILE A 717 -40.97 0.69 -3.41
C ILE A 717 -40.88 -0.78 -3.87
N TYR A 718 -41.97 -1.54 -3.80
CA TYR A 718 -42.00 -2.93 -4.28
C TYR A 718 -41.73 -3.04 -5.79
N GLU A 719 -42.35 -2.19 -6.60
CA GLU A 719 -42.08 -2.09 -8.04
C GLU A 719 -40.63 -1.71 -8.31
N SER A 720 -40.06 -0.77 -7.55
CA SER A 720 -38.65 -0.39 -7.69
C SER A 720 -37.68 -1.54 -7.39
N LEU A 721 -38.04 -2.45 -6.49
CA LEU A 721 -37.23 -3.64 -6.17
C LEU A 721 -37.35 -4.75 -7.21
N THR A 722 -38.55 -4.94 -7.77
CA THR A 722 -38.86 -6.07 -8.68
C THR A 722 -38.77 -5.70 -10.16
N GLN A 723 -38.98 -4.44 -10.50
CA GLN A 723 -38.96 -3.87 -11.85
C GLN A 723 -38.21 -2.51 -11.87
N PRO A 724 -36.93 -2.47 -11.45
CA PRO A 724 -36.17 -1.22 -11.29
C PRO A 724 -35.99 -0.40 -12.58
N GLN A 725 -36.23 -0.99 -13.75
CA GLN A 725 -36.09 -0.32 -15.04
C GLN A 725 -37.42 0.30 -15.55
N ALA A 726 -38.53 0.09 -14.84
CA ALA A 726 -39.81 0.71 -15.16
C ALA A 726 -39.79 2.24 -14.99
N PHE A 727 -38.90 2.74 -14.11
CA PHE A 727 -38.72 4.16 -13.86
C PHE A 727 -37.25 4.58 -13.97
N ILE A 728 -36.97 5.67 -14.71
CA ILE A 728 -35.61 6.21 -14.84
C ILE A 728 -35.39 7.25 -13.75
N TYR A 729 -34.55 6.91 -12.78
CA TYR A 729 -34.14 7.83 -11.73
C TYR A 729 -33.10 8.83 -12.25
N MET A 730 -33.43 10.12 -12.15
CA MET A 730 -32.55 11.23 -12.55
C MET A 730 -31.91 11.89 -11.34
N ASP A 731 -30.62 12.18 -11.45
CA ASP A 731 -29.86 13.01 -10.54
C ASP A 731 -30.05 14.49 -10.92
N TYR A 732 -30.89 15.18 -10.15
CA TYR A 732 -31.18 16.61 -10.30
C TYR A 732 -30.16 17.52 -9.63
N SER A 733 -29.14 16.97 -8.94
CA SER A 733 -28.05 17.78 -8.39
C SER A 733 -27.07 18.25 -9.47
N ALA A 734 -27.03 17.56 -10.61
CA ALA A 734 -26.30 17.97 -11.80
C ALA A 734 -27.17 18.88 -12.69
N SER A 735 -26.55 19.87 -13.34
CA SER A 735 -27.20 20.71 -14.35
C SER A 735 -26.45 20.57 -15.69
N PRO A 736 -27.07 20.00 -16.74
CA PRO A 736 -28.44 19.45 -16.78
C PRO A 736 -28.59 18.15 -15.94
N PRO A 737 -29.82 17.80 -15.51
CA PRO A 737 -30.09 16.53 -14.82
C PRO A 737 -29.64 15.34 -15.66
N ARG A 738 -29.03 14.34 -15.01
CA ARG A 738 -28.49 13.16 -15.67
C ARG A 738 -28.95 11.89 -14.96
N PRO A 739 -29.09 10.74 -15.65
CA PRO A 739 -29.40 9.48 -14.98
C PRO A 739 -28.30 9.08 -13.99
N PHE A 740 -28.68 8.37 -12.92
CA PHE A 740 -27.72 7.84 -11.97
C PHE A 740 -26.74 6.85 -12.65
N PRO A 741 -25.45 6.82 -12.24
CA PRO A 741 -24.46 5.96 -12.87
C PRO A 741 -24.73 4.45 -12.70
N ALA A 742 -25.37 4.04 -11.60
CA ALA A 742 -25.67 2.63 -11.35
C ALA A 742 -27.06 2.26 -11.87
N LYS A 743 -27.15 1.13 -12.58
CA LYS A 743 -28.42 0.48 -12.89
C LYS A 743 -28.75 -0.52 -11.80
N MET A 744 -29.93 -0.37 -11.20
CA MET A 744 -30.40 -1.28 -10.15
C MET A 744 -30.79 -2.64 -10.77
N PRO A 745 -30.30 -3.76 -10.20
CA PRO A 745 -30.66 -5.10 -10.65
C PRO A 745 -32.04 -5.48 -10.12
N VAL A 746 -32.69 -6.47 -10.75
CA VAL A 746 -33.93 -7.05 -10.24
C VAL A 746 -33.63 -7.79 -8.92
N ILE A 747 -34.15 -7.31 -7.80
CA ILE A 747 -33.70 -7.70 -6.46
C ILE A 747 -34.20 -9.09 -6.05
N ASN A 748 -35.35 -9.50 -6.56
CA ASN A 748 -35.94 -10.82 -6.30
C ASN A 748 -35.41 -11.92 -7.24
N LYS A 749 -34.43 -11.59 -8.10
CA LYS A 749 -33.74 -12.52 -8.98
C LYS A 749 -32.23 -12.54 -8.68
N PRO A 750 -31.50 -13.57 -9.12
CA PRO A 750 -30.05 -13.54 -9.09
C PRO A 750 -29.50 -12.23 -9.71
N PRO A 751 -28.42 -11.64 -9.15
CA PRO A 751 -27.54 -12.20 -8.13
C PRO A 751 -27.98 -11.97 -6.67
N VAL A 752 -29.05 -11.19 -6.40
CA VAL A 752 -29.47 -10.85 -5.02
C VAL A 752 -30.45 -11.89 -4.47
N GLY A 753 -31.53 -12.18 -5.20
CA GLY A 753 -32.47 -13.26 -4.90
C GLY A 753 -33.16 -13.12 -3.54
N LEU A 754 -33.70 -11.92 -3.22
CA LEU A 754 -34.57 -11.77 -2.05
C LEU A 754 -35.90 -12.50 -2.26
N SER A 755 -36.31 -13.26 -1.26
CA SER A 755 -37.65 -13.86 -1.17
C SER A 755 -38.70 -12.79 -0.84
N GLU A 756 -39.97 -13.08 -1.10
CA GLU A 756 -41.08 -12.18 -0.77
C GLU A 756 -41.07 -11.67 0.69
N PRO A 757 -40.93 -12.52 1.72
CA PRO A 757 -40.96 -12.02 3.09
C PRO A 757 -39.71 -11.17 3.41
N GLU A 758 -38.56 -11.41 2.75
CA GLU A 758 -37.38 -10.55 2.85
C GLU A 758 -37.59 -9.19 2.14
N LEU A 759 -38.25 -9.16 0.99
CA LEU A 759 -38.64 -7.91 0.30
C LEU A 759 -39.54 -7.06 1.19
N LEU A 760 -40.57 -7.68 1.78
CA LEU A 760 -41.48 -7.01 2.71
C LEU A 760 -40.73 -6.44 3.92
N ALA A 761 -39.77 -7.18 4.46
CA ALA A 761 -38.93 -6.68 5.55
C ALA A 761 -38.11 -5.44 5.12
N VAL A 762 -37.46 -5.49 3.95
CA VAL A 762 -36.74 -4.33 3.40
C VAL A 762 -37.66 -3.14 3.17
N ILE A 763 -38.87 -3.36 2.65
CA ILE A 763 -39.88 -2.30 2.46
C ILE A 763 -40.25 -1.66 3.80
N ALA A 764 -40.51 -2.47 4.83
CA ALA A 764 -40.80 -1.97 6.17
C ALA A 764 -39.67 -1.07 6.71
N PHE A 765 -38.41 -1.49 6.50
CA PHE A 765 -37.26 -0.66 6.86
C PHE A 765 -37.23 0.65 6.08
N LEU A 766 -37.44 0.63 4.76
CA LEU A 766 -37.46 1.84 3.94
C LEU A 766 -38.61 2.80 4.32
N GLN A 767 -39.78 2.26 4.66
CA GLN A 767 -40.90 3.05 5.19
C GLN A 767 -40.54 3.71 6.52
N SER A 768 -39.83 3.01 7.41
CA SER A 768 -39.40 3.56 8.70
C SER A 768 -38.43 4.74 8.58
N LEU A 769 -37.81 4.96 7.41
CA LEU A 769 -36.96 6.12 7.11
C LEU A 769 -37.80 7.37 6.83
N GLY A 770 -38.72 7.72 7.73
CA GLY A 770 -39.49 8.98 7.70
C GLY A 770 -40.98 8.84 7.45
N GLY A 771 -41.52 7.65 7.25
CA GLY A 771 -42.97 7.39 7.12
C GLY A 771 -43.46 6.28 8.07
N ASP A 772 -44.74 5.93 7.91
CA ASP A 772 -45.39 4.88 8.71
C ASP A 772 -45.17 3.49 8.09
N VAL A 773 -44.88 2.51 8.95
CA VAL A 773 -44.66 1.12 8.53
C VAL A 773 -46.01 0.44 8.27
N THR A 774 -46.23 0.03 7.03
CA THR A 774 -47.51 -0.58 6.60
C THR A 774 -47.49 -2.11 6.57
N VAL A 775 -46.29 -2.71 6.58
CA VAL A 775 -46.10 -4.17 6.53
C VAL A 775 -46.42 -4.78 7.88
N GLN A 776 -47.31 -5.78 7.90
CA GLN A 776 -47.75 -6.45 9.12
C GLN A 776 -47.03 -7.79 9.36
N PRO A 777 -46.82 -8.21 10.62
CA PRO A 777 -46.19 -9.50 10.92
C PRO A 777 -46.90 -10.70 10.29
N GLU A 778 -48.22 -10.67 10.21
CA GLU A 778 -49.07 -11.72 9.62
C GLU A 778 -48.79 -11.88 8.12
N GLU A 779 -48.50 -10.78 7.44
CA GLU A 779 -48.21 -10.76 6.01
C GLU A 779 -46.85 -11.42 5.71
N VAL A 780 -45.84 -11.15 6.53
CA VAL A 780 -44.51 -11.77 6.40
C VAL A 780 -44.59 -13.27 6.68
N LYS A 781 -45.45 -13.68 7.63
CA LYS A 781 -45.71 -15.09 7.98
C LYS A 781 -46.53 -15.84 6.93
N ALA A 782 -47.38 -15.16 6.16
CA ALA A 782 -48.20 -15.79 5.13
C ALA A 782 -47.38 -16.49 4.03
N PHE A 783 -46.11 -16.09 3.85
CA PHE A 783 -45.18 -16.70 2.90
C PHE A 783 -44.36 -17.85 3.50
N MET A 784 -44.69 -18.35 4.69
CA MET A 784 -44.08 -19.55 5.27
C MET A 784 -44.51 -20.81 4.47
N PRO A 785 -43.58 -21.71 4.13
CA PRO A 785 -43.93 -22.97 3.49
C PRO A 785 -44.81 -23.82 4.44
N ALA A 786 -45.88 -24.41 3.90
CA ALA A 786 -46.92 -25.16 4.62
C ALA A 786 -46.45 -26.44 5.36
N THR A 787 -45.14 -26.71 5.43
CA THR A 787 -44.55 -27.83 6.17
C THR A 787 -44.21 -27.48 7.63
N ALA A 788 -44.24 -26.21 8.04
CA ALA A 788 -43.94 -25.81 9.42
C ALA A 788 -45.09 -26.04 10.43
N GLU A 789 -46.34 -26.19 9.96
CA GLU A 789 -47.49 -26.42 10.86
C GLU A 789 -47.65 -27.88 11.33
N ARG A 790 -46.96 -28.85 10.70
CA ARG A 790 -47.14 -30.28 11.03
C ARG A 790 -46.25 -30.81 12.16
N GLY A 791 -45.40 -29.98 12.76
CA GLY A 791 -44.50 -30.37 13.85
C GLY A 791 -45.11 -30.37 15.26
N ILE A 792 -46.35 -29.90 15.44
CA ILE A 792 -46.94 -29.69 16.78
C ILE A 792 -47.96 -30.78 17.18
N LEU A 793 -48.28 -31.74 16.30
CA LEU A 793 -49.36 -32.72 16.55
C LEU A 793 -48.94 -34.19 16.73
N HIS A 794 -47.65 -34.50 16.93
CA HIS A 794 -47.26 -35.83 17.41
C HIS A 794 -46.26 -35.73 18.56
N GLY A 795 -46.81 -35.52 19.75
CA GLY A 795 -46.19 -35.98 20.99
C GLY A 795 -46.60 -37.43 21.24
N ASN A 796 -45.60 -38.32 21.30
CA ASN A 796 -45.46 -39.45 22.22
C ASN A 796 -44.04 -39.99 22.13
#